data_AF-A0A7Y7L8W0-F1
#
_entry.id   AF-A0A7Y7L8W0-F1
#
_cell.length_a   1.000
_cell.length_b   1.000
_cell.length_c   1.000
_cell.angle_alpha   90.00
_cell.angle_beta   90.00
_cell.angle_gamma   90.00
#
_symmetry.space_group_name_H-M   'P 1'
#
loop_
_entity.id
_entity.type
_entity.pdbx_description
1 polymer ?
#
loop_
_entity_poly.entity_id
_entity_poly.type
_entity_poly.pdbx_seq_one_letter_code
_entity_poly.pdbx_strand_id
1 'polypeptide(L)'
;MVHQLKHLALCGLLSLAFFKVQAQVSGYKNLKPAAGVSVMANTANVTVTWPAGINSKAKLVLNLKNGEPLFTSVQLSKRGIYKPIIENIDPQFILTEGKRDLISQNGWNIFFDKVPLKPHHSYKLDFHKKSVNVSGKGTRTIITISGLEAPNFKGDLEITLYNGQPLFNVAAVVSTPIDSTAILYDAGLIAATKPPKTVSYSDVYEHLQTDQIERPDTAKNLAVKYRTIIGANDNAAIAIFPAPHQYFYPLDEAFNLKFVWYGNNYCSLLPGFGLGIRQELQGDKRFVPWFNAPPGTKQRLNFFCLLGNDGADALLNNVKQFTHDDSYKPLPGYKTMASHFHNEFIMSVVLAGKPVPDSPSFVKVLKRQGINIVHLAEFHYTAHPKGPDEQRLKELKALFDQCNRLSDSNFLLLPGEEPNEFFGGHWLAFFPKPVYWIMSRKAGTPFESTDAEHGKVYHIGDKADMLNLLKAENGLAWTAHARTKGSTGFPDAYKKEDFYLSDRFLGAAWKALPADLSEPRLGKRVFDLMDDMNNWGLKKKVLSEADLFSIEPENEMYAHLNVNYLKLAKQPQYKNGWQPVLDVLEQGKFFSTTGEVLIEDFIVNGHSSGETISIPADSKCTVNFKISWTFPLNFAEIISGDGKRVYREHIDLTSTQAFGTKTFSKVLNMKGRKWARLEVWDAAVDGAYTQTVWLK
;
A
#
# COMPACT_ATOMS: atom_id res chain seq x y z
N MET A 1 48.33 -24.27 74.37
CA MET A 1 46.94 -24.31 73.86
C MET A 1 46.98 -23.76 72.44
N VAL A 2 47.02 -24.64 71.42
CA VAL A 2 45.84 -25.12 70.67
C VAL A 2 45.26 -23.96 69.84
N HIS A 3 45.72 -23.80 68.58
CA HIS A 3 45.05 -24.23 67.33
C HIS A 3 44.15 -23.11 66.75
N GLN A 4 44.40 -22.58 65.54
CA GLN A 4 44.04 -23.05 64.18
C GLN A 4 43.26 -21.87 63.51
N LEU A 5 43.23 -21.55 62.22
CA LEU A 5 43.78 -22.09 60.97
C LEU A 5 43.69 -20.98 59.88
N LYS A 6 44.75 -20.79 59.10
CA LYS A 6 44.88 -20.59 57.62
C LYS A 6 43.70 -19.91 56.87
N HIS A 7 43.89 -18.88 56.02
CA HIS A 7 44.69 -18.92 54.79
C HIS A 7 44.99 -17.52 54.22
N LEU A 8 46.24 -17.38 53.75
CA LEU A 8 46.77 -16.34 52.87
C LEU A 8 46.56 -16.75 51.39
N ALA A 9 46.59 -15.75 50.50
CA ALA A 9 46.80 -15.81 49.04
C ALA A 9 45.60 -16.20 48.14
N LEU A 10 45.11 -15.24 47.35
CA LEU A 10 45.47 -15.09 45.92
C LEU A 10 44.49 -14.08 45.28
N CYS A 11 44.85 -12.80 45.23
CA CYS A 11 44.17 -11.82 44.37
C CYS A 11 44.55 -12.12 42.91
N GLY A 12 43.85 -13.07 42.29
CA GLY A 12 43.91 -13.28 40.85
C GLY A 12 43.22 -12.12 40.15
N LEU A 13 44.00 -11.28 39.46
CA LEU A 13 43.50 -10.46 38.36
C LEU A 13 42.88 -11.40 37.31
N LEU A 14 41.57 -11.64 37.40
CA LEU A 14 40.77 -12.06 36.27
C LEU A 14 40.66 -10.85 35.33
N SER A 15 41.66 -10.71 34.48
CA SER A 15 41.49 -10.00 33.22
C SER A 15 40.41 -10.73 32.44
N LEU A 16 39.18 -10.20 32.49
CA LEU A 16 38.13 -10.51 31.53
C LEU A 16 38.66 -10.07 30.17
N ALA A 17 39.36 -10.98 29.49
CA ALA A 17 39.66 -10.85 28.09
C ALA A 17 38.30 -10.82 27.36
N PHE A 18 37.79 -9.62 27.12
CA PHE A 18 36.71 -9.40 26.17
C PHE A 18 37.26 -9.81 24.79
N PHE A 19 37.13 -11.09 24.45
CA PHE A 19 37.29 -11.52 23.08
C PHE A 19 36.27 -10.74 22.26
N LYS A 20 36.74 -9.83 21.41
CA LYS A 20 35.89 -9.15 20.44
C LYS A 20 35.36 -10.22 19.49
N VAL A 21 34.13 -10.67 19.75
CA VAL A 21 33.43 -11.59 18.87
C VAL A 21 33.18 -10.85 17.56
N GLN A 22 33.89 -11.28 16.53
CA GLN A 22 33.77 -10.77 15.17
C GLN A 22 32.74 -11.60 14.41
N ALA A 23 31.98 -10.96 13.53
CA ALA A 23 30.91 -11.67 12.82
C ALA A 23 31.49 -12.81 11.98
N GLN A 24 30.87 -13.98 12.04
CA GLN A 24 31.25 -15.12 11.22
C GLN A 24 30.74 -14.95 9.79
N VAL A 25 31.62 -15.10 8.81
CA VAL A 25 31.25 -15.00 7.39
C VAL A 25 30.95 -16.38 6.85
N SER A 26 29.71 -16.63 6.45
CA SER A 26 29.23 -17.91 5.92
C SER A 26 28.50 -17.73 4.59
N GLY A 27 28.27 -18.82 3.85
CA GLY A 27 27.40 -18.84 2.67
C GLY A 27 27.91 -18.22 1.36
N TYR A 28 29.00 -17.45 1.33
CA TYR A 28 29.53 -16.87 0.07
C TYR A 28 30.41 -17.83 -0.75
N LYS A 29 31.03 -18.85 -0.13
CA LYS A 29 32.00 -19.74 -0.80
C LYS A 29 31.38 -20.63 -1.90
N ASN A 30 30.08 -20.90 -1.82
CA ASN A 30 29.33 -21.70 -2.79
C ASN A 30 28.29 -20.88 -3.57
N LEU A 31 28.31 -19.54 -3.43
CA LEU A 31 27.44 -18.67 -4.17
C LEU A 31 27.80 -18.74 -5.65
N LYS A 32 26.80 -18.97 -6.51
CA LYS A 32 26.89 -18.70 -7.95
C LYS A 32 26.28 -17.33 -8.21
N PRO A 33 27.08 -16.25 -8.27
CA PRO A 33 26.54 -14.92 -8.43
C PRO A 33 25.83 -14.78 -9.79
N ALA A 34 24.81 -13.93 -9.85
CA ALA A 34 24.23 -13.56 -11.13
C ALA A 34 25.27 -12.88 -12.03
N ALA A 35 25.03 -12.86 -13.34
CA ALA A 35 25.95 -12.24 -14.29
C ALA A 35 26.25 -10.78 -13.90
N GLY A 36 27.54 -10.44 -13.86
CA GLY A 36 28.01 -9.10 -13.51
C GLY A 36 28.05 -8.79 -12.00
N VAL A 37 27.61 -9.71 -11.14
CA VAL A 37 27.75 -9.60 -9.68
C VAL A 37 29.08 -10.19 -9.24
N SER A 38 29.78 -9.51 -8.33
CA SER A 38 30.95 -10.06 -7.63
C SER A 38 30.83 -9.90 -6.13
N VAL A 39 31.26 -10.92 -5.39
CA VAL A 39 31.27 -10.94 -3.93
C VAL A 39 32.68 -11.28 -3.46
N MET A 40 33.26 -10.40 -2.65
CA MET A 40 34.54 -10.63 -1.99
C MET A 40 34.32 -10.50 -0.50
N ALA A 41 34.69 -11.51 0.27
CA ALA A 41 34.53 -11.49 1.71
C ALA A 41 35.80 -11.96 2.42
N ASN A 42 36.12 -11.32 3.54
CA ASN A 42 37.11 -11.77 4.50
C ASN A 42 36.52 -11.66 5.91
N THR A 43 37.29 -11.96 6.95
CA THR A 43 36.78 -11.94 8.34
C THR A 43 36.24 -10.58 8.79
N ALA A 44 36.70 -9.47 8.20
CA ALA A 44 36.34 -8.12 8.60
C ALA A 44 35.33 -7.43 7.67
N ASN A 45 35.34 -7.75 6.37
CA ASN A 45 34.59 -7.00 5.38
C ASN A 45 33.92 -7.89 4.34
N VAL A 46 32.77 -7.44 3.83
CA VAL A 46 32.10 -7.99 2.64
C VAL A 46 31.95 -6.90 1.60
N THR A 47 32.48 -7.11 0.40
CA THR A 47 32.28 -6.25 -0.75
C THR A 47 31.38 -6.95 -1.76
N VAL A 48 30.30 -6.28 -2.15
CA VAL A 48 29.42 -6.74 -3.23
C VAL A 48 29.39 -5.68 -4.32
N THR A 49 29.67 -6.09 -5.56
CA THR A 49 29.48 -5.26 -6.76
C THR A 49 28.33 -5.84 -7.57
N TRP A 50 27.41 -4.99 -8.04
CA TRP A 50 26.30 -5.43 -8.88
C TRP A 50 26.07 -4.49 -10.08
N PRO A 51 25.47 -4.98 -11.18
CA PRO A 51 25.02 -4.12 -12.28
C PRO A 51 24.01 -3.09 -11.79
N ALA A 52 24.21 -1.81 -12.09
CA ALA A 52 23.43 -0.70 -11.55
C ALA A 52 22.91 0.23 -12.67
N GLY A 53 22.36 -0.38 -13.72
CA GLY A 53 21.91 0.29 -14.94
C GLY A 53 22.88 0.11 -16.12
N ILE A 54 22.59 0.80 -17.22
CA ILE A 54 23.36 0.71 -18.46
C ILE A 54 24.78 1.27 -18.22
N ASN A 55 25.80 0.48 -18.52
CA ASN A 55 27.23 0.84 -18.39
C ASN A 55 27.62 1.35 -16.98
N SER A 56 26.88 0.92 -15.95
CA SER A 56 27.09 1.32 -14.56
C SER A 56 27.08 0.10 -13.64
N LYS A 57 27.92 0.13 -12.61
CA LYS A 57 27.96 -0.82 -11.50
C LYS A 57 27.93 -0.05 -10.20
N ALA A 58 27.28 -0.61 -9.20
CA ALA A 58 27.34 -0.13 -7.84
C ALA A 58 28.18 -1.10 -6.99
N LYS A 59 28.76 -0.56 -5.93
CA LYS A 59 29.60 -1.32 -4.99
C LYS A 59 29.23 -0.97 -3.57
N LEU A 60 28.94 -1.98 -2.78
CA LEU A 60 28.65 -1.89 -1.35
C LEU A 60 29.79 -2.55 -0.58
N VAL A 61 30.45 -1.80 0.28
CA VAL A 61 31.51 -2.30 1.16
C VAL A 61 31.00 -2.27 2.60
N LEU A 62 30.86 -3.46 3.18
CA LEU A 62 30.33 -3.69 4.52
C LEU A 62 31.46 -3.99 5.51
N ASN A 63 31.42 -3.34 6.66
CA ASN A 63 32.28 -3.62 7.81
C ASN A 63 31.52 -4.44 8.85
N LEU A 64 32.08 -5.60 9.19
CA LEU A 64 31.50 -6.58 10.09
C LEU A 64 31.96 -6.40 11.56
N LYS A 65 32.81 -5.41 11.83
CA LYS A 65 33.25 -5.11 13.19
C LYS A 65 32.13 -4.44 13.98
N ASN A 66 31.89 -4.94 15.19
CA ASN A 66 30.92 -4.37 16.12
C ASN A 66 31.39 -3.02 16.65
N GLY A 67 30.46 -2.07 16.81
CA GLY A 67 30.72 -0.69 17.23
C GLY A 67 31.28 0.23 16.14
N GLU A 68 31.44 -0.26 14.91
CA GLU A 68 31.84 0.54 13.75
C GLU A 68 30.74 0.58 12.68
N PRO A 69 30.65 1.65 11.88
CA PRO A 69 29.63 1.79 10.84
C PRO A 69 29.61 0.61 9.88
N LEU A 70 28.41 0.07 9.59
CA LEU A 70 28.21 -1.05 8.68
C LEU A 70 28.61 -0.68 7.25
N PHE A 71 28.17 0.46 6.72
CA PHE A 71 28.55 0.88 5.37
C PHE A 71 29.87 1.63 5.44
N THR A 72 30.97 0.94 5.14
CA THR A 72 32.26 1.61 4.90
C THR A 72 32.12 2.55 3.71
N SER A 73 31.54 2.07 2.61
CA SER A 73 31.17 2.93 1.48
C SER A 73 30.06 2.32 0.63
N VAL A 74 29.24 3.20 0.05
CA VAL A 74 28.35 2.88 -1.05
C VAL A 74 28.82 3.69 -2.25
N GLN A 75 29.11 3.03 -3.36
CA GLN A 75 29.75 3.63 -4.52
C GLN A 75 28.94 3.37 -5.79
N LEU A 76 28.95 4.31 -6.72
CA LEU A 76 28.38 4.15 -8.05
C LEU A 76 29.43 4.48 -9.10
N SER A 77 29.58 3.61 -10.09
CA SER A 77 30.54 3.82 -11.18
C SER A 77 29.97 4.71 -12.26
N LYS A 78 30.80 5.58 -12.85
CA LYS A 78 30.50 6.25 -14.12
C LYS A 78 31.66 5.98 -15.07
N ARG A 79 31.40 5.30 -16.19
CA ARG A 79 32.43 4.88 -17.18
C ARG A 79 33.57 4.06 -16.53
N GLY A 80 33.22 3.13 -15.65
CA GLY A 80 34.17 2.24 -14.97
C GLY A 80 34.88 2.83 -13.73
N ILE A 81 34.77 4.13 -13.48
CA ILE A 81 35.35 4.79 -12.31
C ILE A 81 34.32 4.83 -11.18
N TYR A 82 34.61 4.18 -10.05
CA TYR A 82 33.76 4.23 -8.86
C TYR A 82 33.95 5.54 -8.11
N LYS A 83 32.83 6.21 -7.80
CA LYS A 83 32.80 7.35 -6.88
C LYS A 83 32.00 6.98 -5.62
N PRO A 84 32.50 7.31 -4.42
CA PRO A 84 31.72 7.15 -3.21
C PRO A 84 30.53 8.12 -3.22
N ILE A 85 29.35 7.59 -2.89
CA ILE A 85 28.13 8.36 -2.67
C ILE A 85 28.05 8.76 -1.18
N ILE A 86 28.22 7.75 -0.31
CA ILE A 86 28.28 7.89 1.14
C ILE A 86 29.36 6.97 1.71
N GLU A 87 29.90 7.34 2.88
CA GLU A 87 30.97 6.63 3.56
C GLU A 87 30.77 6.64 5.08
N ASN A 88 31.11 5.54 5.74
CA ASN A 88 31.05 5.38 7.20
C ASN A 88 29.66 5.72 7.79
N ILE A 89 28.63 5.07 7.24
CA ILE A 89 27.22 5.26 7.60
C ILE A 89 26.64 3.96 8.16
N ASP A 90 25.73 4.08 9.12
CA ASP A 90 24.90 2.97 9.60
C ASP A 90 23.44 3.10 9.14
N PRO A 91 22.82 2.03 8.62
CA PRO A 91 21.37 1.94 8.63
C PRO A 91 20.90 1.72 10.07
N GLN A 92 20.04 2.60 10.57
CA GLN A 92 19.49 2.51 11.92
C GLN A 92 17.95 2.60 11.89
N PHE A 93 17.34 1.99 12.91
CA PHE A 93 15.89 1.85 13.03
C PHE A 93 15.46 2.21 14.45
N ILE A 94 14.32 2.90 14.56
CA ILE A 94 13.56 3.01 15.80
C ILE A 94 12.30 2.18 15.61
N LEU A 95 12.03 1.25 16.51
CA LEU A 95 10.81 0.46 16.56
C LEU A 95 9.96 0.95 17.74
N THR A 96 8.75 1.40 17.44
CA THR A 96 7.75 1.74 18.47
C THR A 96 6.80 0.58 18.65
N GLU A 97 6.76 0.04 19.86
CA GLU A 97 5.86 -1.04 20.28
C GLU A 97 4.65 -0.47 21.04
N GLY A 98 3.45 -0.89 20.66
CA GLY A 98 2.19 -0.61 21.34
C GLY A 98 1.30 -1.85 21.43
N LYS A 99 0.07 -1.68 21.90
CA LYS A 99 -0.85 -2.80 22.15
C LYS A 99 -2.19 -2.66 21.42
N ARG A 100 -2.54 -3.69 20.64
CA ARG A 100 -3.85 -3.87 20.01
C ARG A 100 -4.92 -4.27 21.03
N ASP A 101 -6.15 -3.86 20.78
CA ASP A 101 -7.31 -4.31 21.56
C ASP A 101 -7.62 -5.78 21.27
N LEU A 102 -7.70 -6.15 19.98
CA LEU A 102 -8.10 -7.47 19.44
C LEU A 102 -9.44 -8.04 19.95
N ILE A 103 -10.06 -7.48 21.00
CA ILE A 103 -11.27 -8.02 21.65
C ILE A 103 -12.51 -7.27 21.17
N SER A 104 -12.46 -5.93 21.11
CA SER A 104 -13.63 -5.11 20.79
C SER A 104 -14.20 -5.32 19.39
N GLN A 105 -13.42 -5.89 18.46
CA GLN A 105 -13.83 -6.17 17.08
C GLN A 105 -13.19 -7.47 16.54
N ASN A 106 -13.11 -7.60 15.21
CA ASN A 106 -12.72 -8.78 14.45
C ASN A 106 -11.22 -9.17 14.57
N GLY A 107 -10.69 -9.29 15.78
CA GLY A 107 -9.31 -9.71 16.04
C GLY A 107 -8.29 -8.85 15.30
N TRP A 108 -7.35 -9.48 14.60
CA TRP A 108 -6.32 -8.81 13.79
C TRP A 108 -6.85 -7.99 12.61
N ASN A 109 -8.14 -8.12 12.28
CA ASN A 109 -8.81 -7.26 11.29
C ASN A 109 -9.38 -5.96 11.89
N ILE A 110 -9.20 -5.71 13.19
CA ILE A 110 -9.67 -4.47 13.84
C ILE A 110 -9.05 -3.23 13.22
N PHE A 111 -9.90 -2.27 12.85
CA PHE A 111 -9.49 -0.94 12.39
C PHE A 111 -9.78 0.15 13.45
N PHE A 112 -10.93 0.12 14.12
CA PHE A 112 -11.28 1.11 15.15
C PHE A 112 -10.52 0.81 16.45
N ASP A 113 -9.19 0.92 16.43
CA ASP A 113 -8.29 0.65 17.55
C ASP A 113 -7.43 1.86 17.86
N LYS A 114 -7.51 2.39 19.08
CA LYS A 114 -6.81 3.60 19.55
C LYS A 114 -5.46 3.28 20.18
N VAL A 115 -4.56 2.67 19.40
CA VAL A 115 -3.22 2.27 19.86
C VAL A 115 -2.42 3.42 20.49
N PRO A 116 -2.38 4.64 19.91
CA PRO A 116 -1.54 5.73 20.44
C PRO A 116 -1.96 6.22 21.83
N LEU A 117 -3.20 5.94 22.26
CA LEU A 117 -3.72 6.35 23.58
C LEU A 117 -3.37 5.33 24.68
N LYS A 118 -2.82 4.17 24.30
CA LYS A 118 -2.35 3.14 25.23
C LYS A 118 -0.85 3.33 25.48
N PRO A 119 -0.30 2.76 26.58
CA PRO A 119 1.14 2.77 26.80
C PRO A 119 1.90 2.17 25.61
N HIS A 120 2.95 2.88 25.19
CA HIS A 120 3.82 2.49 24.08
C HIS A 120 5.25 2.94 24.36
N HIS A 121 6.21 2.29 23.73
CA HIS A 121 7.64 2.56 23.91
C HIS A 121 8.37 2.53 22.58
N SER A 122 9.31 3.46 22.40
CA SER A 122 10.19 3.51 21.24
C SER A 122 11.58 3.05 21.61
N TYR A 123 12.12 2.10 20.84
CA TYR A 123 13.43 1.51 21.05
C TYR A 123 14.28 1.70 19.79
N LYS A 124 15.54 2.10 19.97
CA LYS A 124 16.54 1.86 18.92
C LYS A 124 16.70 0.34 18.76
N LEU A 125 16.72 -0.16 17.53
CA LEU A 125 17.17 -1.53 17.28
C LEU A 125 18.70 -1.57 17.43
N ASP A 126 19.18 -2.23 18.48
CA ASP A 126 20.59 -2.49 18.68
C ASP A 126 21.07 -3.55 17.69
N PHE A 127 22.31 -3.38 17.23
CA PHE A 127 22.88 -4.25 16.21
C PHE A 127 24.23 -4.79 16.62
N HIS A 128 24.22 -6.05 17.04
CA HIS A 128 25.41 -6.83 17.34
C HIS A 128 25.65 -7.81 16.20
N LYS A 129 26.45 -7.42 15.21
CA LYS A 129 26.78 -8.21 14.01
C LYS A 129 27.38 -9.57 14.43
N LYS A 130 26.61 -10.67 14.26
CA LYS A 130 27.05 -12.04 14.65
C LYS A 130 27.48 -12.88 13.46
N SER A 131 26.75 -12.82 12.36
CA SER A 131 27.06 -13.58 11.15
C SER A 131 26.57 -12.84 9.91
N VAL A 132 27.20 -13.10 8.77
CA VAL A 132 26.77 -12.60 7.46
C VAL A 132 26.63 -13.76 6.47
N ASN A 133 25.59 -13.69 5.66
CA ASN A 133 25.30 -14.59 4.54
C ASN A 133 25.01 -13.77 3.28
N VAL A 134 25.52 -14.20 2.13
CA VAL A 134 25.21 -13.59 0.83
C VAL A 134 24.62 -14.66 -0.08
N SER A 135 23.44 -14.40 -0.61
CA SER A 135 22.68 -15.32 -1.46
C SER A 135 22.14 -14.63 -2.71
N GLY A 136 21.81 -15.41 -3.74
CA GLY A 136 21.15 -14.92 -4.95
C GLY A 136 19.71 -15.44 -5.03
N LYS A 137 18.78 -14.60 -5.46
CA LYS A 137 17.40 -14.99 -5.78
C LYS A 137 16.93 -14.26 -7.04
N GLY A 138 16.86 -14.96 -8.17
CA GLY A 138 16.57 -14.35 -9.46
C GLY A 138 17.56 -13.24 -9.81
N THR A 139 17.08 -12.01 -9.98
CA THR A 139 17.87 -10.78 -10.24
C THR A 139 18.26 -10.05 -8.94
N ARG A 140 18.14 -10.70 -7.78
CA ARG A 140 18.45 -10.09 -6.48
C ARG A 140 19.70 -10.71 -5.88
N THR A 141 20.52 -9.86 -5.27
CA THR A 141 21.60 -10.30 -4.36
C THR A 141 21.19 -9.90 -2.95
N ILE A 142 21.02 -10.88 -2.07
CA ILE A 142 20.50 -10.68 -0.71
C ILE A 142 21.62 -10.92 0.29
N ILE A 143 21.90 -9.91 1.11
CA ILE A 143 22.88 -9.96 2.19
C ILE A 143 22.11 -9.97 3.51
N THR A 144 22.26 -11.01 4.31
CA THR A 144 21.62 -11.13 5.62
C THR A 144 22.68 -11.06 6.70
N ILE A 145 22.50 -10.18 7.69
CA ILE A 145 23.41 -9.99 8.81
C ILE A 145 22.64 -10.15 10.11
N SER A 146 22.97 -11.18 10.88
CA SER A 146 22.22 -11.51 12.09
C SER A 146 22.61 -10.67 13.29
N GLY A 147 21.66 -10.42 14.19
CA GLY A 147 21.91 -9.83 15.52
C GLY A 147 21.27 -8.46 15.75
N LEU A 148 20.11 -8.21 15.14
CA LEU A 148 19.24 -7.10 15.54
C LEU A 148 18.44 -7.49 16.77
N GLU A 149 18.40 -6.61 17.76
CA GLU A 149 17.71 -6.83 19.03
C GLU A 149 17.08 -5.52 19.55
N ALA A 150 15.93 -5.63 20.19
CA ALA A 150 15.31 -4.61 21.04
C ALA A 150 14.48 -5.34 22.12
N PRO A 151 13.98 -4.66 23.17
CA PRO A 151 13.06 -5.28 24.11
C PRO A 151 11.91 -5.96 23.34
N ASN A 152 11.74 -7.26 23.51
CA ASN A 152 10.73 -8.12 22.85
C ASN A 152 10.95 -8.47 21.38
N PHE A 153 11.96 -7.89 20.70
CA PHE A 153 12.20 -8.14 19.27
C PHE A 153 13.60 -8.69 19.02
N LYS A 154 13.67 -9.67 18.12
CA LYS A 154 14.93 -10.21 17.60
C LYS A 154 14.82 -10.47 16.11
N GLY A 155 15.94 -10.35 15.41
CA GLY A 155 15.97 -10.62 13.97
C GLY A 155 17.29 -10.31 13.30
N ASP A 156 17.19 -10.09 11.99
CA ASP A 156 18.33 -9.91 11.10
C ASP A 156 18.16 -8.63 10.28
N LEU A 157 19.29 -8.01 9.92
CA LEU A 157 19.32 -6.98 8.90
C LEU A 157 19.43 -7.66 7.53
N GLU A 158 18.54 -7.33 6.60
CA GLU A 158 18.58 -7.80 5.22
C GLU A 158 18.81 -6.62 4.27
N ILE A 159 19.79 -6.75 3.39
CA ILE A 159 20.06 -5.79 2.31
C ILE A 159 19.83 -6.51 0.98
N THR A 160 18.85 -6.05 0.21
CA THR A 160 18.55 -6.59 -1.12
C THR A 160 19.05 -5.64 -2.20
N LEU A 161 20.03 -6.08 -2.98
CA LEU A 161 20.54 -5.38 -4.15
C LEU A 161 19.78 -5.84 -5.39
N TYR A 162 19.17 -4.90 -6.12
CA TYR A 162 18.40 -5.22 -7.33
C TYR A 162 19.31 -5.14 -8.57
N ASN A 163 19.73 -6.29 -9.10
CA ASN A 163 20.68 -6.37 -10.20
C ASN A 163 20.07 -5.78 -11.48
N GLY A 164 20.77 -4.79 -12.05
CA GLY A 164 20.33 -4.02 -13.22
C GLY A 164 19.86 -2.61 -12.87
N GLN A 165 19.74 -2.26 -11.59
CA GLN A 165 19.31 -0.93 -11.14
C GLN A 165 20.22 -0.40 -10.03
N PRO A 166 20.45 0.92 -9.93
CA PRO A 166 21.17 1.53 -8.81
C PRO A 166 20.31 1.60 -7.53
N LEU A 167 19.48 0.57 -7.29
CA LEU A 167 18.49 0.47 -6.22
C LEU A 167 18.89 -0.66 -5.27
N PHE A 168 18.77 -0.41 -3.98
CA PHE A 168 18.77 -1.46 -2.95
C PHE A 168 17.73 -1.18 -1.87
N ASN A 169 17.29 -2.22 -1.18
CA ASN A 169 16.39 -2.15 -0.03
C ASN A 169 17.15 -2.56 1.23
N VAL A 170 16.91 -1.87 2.34
CA VAL A 170 17.44 -2.21 3.66
C VAL A 170 16.27 -2.50 4.58
N ALA A 171 16.26 -3.67 5.20
CA ALA A 171 15.18 -4.13 6.05
C ALA A 171 15.69 -4.67 7.38
N ALA A 172 15.15 -4.17 8.50
CA ALA A 172 15.18 -4.90 9.76
C ALA A 172 14.04 -5.93 9.75
N VAL A 173 14.38 -7.21 9.65
CA VAL A 173 13.44 -8.33 9.64
C VAL A 173 13.36 -8.89 11.06
N VAL A 174 12.39 -8.42 11.84
CA VAL A 174 12.27 -8.74 13.27
C VAL A 174 10.97 -9.45 13.60
N SER A 175 10.96 -10.22 14.68
CA SER A 175 9.76 -10.89 15.19
C SER A 175 9.66 -10.70 16.70
N THR A 176 8.42 -10.66 17.20
CA THR A 176 8.09 -10.66 18.63
C THR A 176 7.31 -11.93 18.97
N PRO A 177 7.50 -12.52 20.16
CA PRO A 177 6.62 -13.58 20.67
C PRO A 177 5.37 -13.03 21.36
N ILE A 178 5.28 -11.70 21.58
CA ILE A 178 4.20 -11.07 22.33
C ILE A 178 2.96 -10.96 21.45
N ASP A 179 1.82 -11.36 22.01
CA ASP A 179 0.53 -11.26 21.33
C ASP A 179 -0.09 -9.86 21.49
N SER A 180 -1.02 -9.54 20.59
CA SER A 180 -1.62 -8.20 20.50
C SER A 180 -0.60 -7.06 20.30
N THR A 181 0.60 -7.35 19.79
CA THR A 181 1.59 -6.31 19.52
C THR A 181 1.20 -5.48 18.29
N ALA A 182 1.30 -4.16 18.45
CA ALA A 182 1.19 -3.18 17.39
C ALA A 182 2.54 -2.50 17.18
N ILE A 183 2.91 -2.18 15.95
CA ILE A 183 4.20 -1.53 15.68
C ILE A 183 4.10 -0.32 14.75
N LEU A 184 5.01 0.62 14.95
CA LEU A 184 5.46 1.63 13.97
C LEU A 184 6.98 1.62 13.92
N TYR A 185 7.57 2.14 12.86
CA TYR A 185 9.01 2.29 12.76
C TYR A 185 9.45 3.55 12.03
N ASP A 186 10.60 4.04 12.46
CA ASP A 186 11.41 5.03 11.75
C ASP A 186 12.70 4.36 11.30
N ALA A 187 13.26 4.79 10.17
CA ALA A 187 14.49 4.21 9.65
C ALA A 187 15.28 5.23 8.84
N GLY A 188 16.59 5.11 8.83
CA GLY A 188 17.42 6.02 8.05
C GLY A 188 18.89 5.65 8.02
N LEU A 189 19.67 6.52 7.39
CA LEU A 189 21.11 6.43 7.27
C LEU A 189 21.77 7.47 8.18
N ILE A 190 22.59 7.00 9.13
CA ILE A 190 23.24 7.83 10.14
C ILE A 190 24.75 7.90 9.91
N ALA A 191 25.28 9.10 9.81
CA ALA A 191 26.70 9.40 9.71
C ALA A 191 27.21 9.97 11.05
N ALA A 192 28.16 9.25 11.67
CA ALA A 192 28.80 9.75 12.88
C ALA A 192 29.74 10.94 12.60
N THR A 193 30.52 10.86 11.51
CA THR A 193 31.61 11.82 11.25
C THR A 193 31.51 12.54 9.91
N LYS A 194 30.89 11.97 8.87
CA LYS A 194 30.83 12.52 7.50
C LYS A 194 29.39 12.52 6.94
N PRO A 195 28.54 13.46 7.37
CA PRO A 195 27.21 13.63 6.78
C PRO A 195 27.31 14.09 5.33
N PRO A 196 26.23 13.93 4.54
CA PRO A 196 26.14 14.58 3.24
C PRO A 196 26.28 16.10 3.38
N LYS A 197 26.87 16.74 2.37
CA LYS A 197 27.00 18.22 2.31
C LYS A 197 25.65 18.92 2.24
N THR A 198 24.68 18.30 1.57
CA THR A 198 23.34 18.86 1.34
C THR A 198 22.26 17.82 1.55
N VAL A 199 21.07 18.28 1.93
CA VAL A 199 19.84 17.49 1.93
C VAL A 199 18.81 18.16 1.03
N SER A 200 18.25 17.41 0.09
CA SER A 200 17.23 17.87 -0.84
C SER A 200 15.95 17.05 -0.74
N TYR A 201 14.81 17.68 -1.00
CA TYR A 201 13.49 17.06 -0.99
C TYR A 201 12.53 17.87 -1.85
N SER A 202 11.47 17.24 -2.34
CA SER A 202 10.36 17.97 -2.94
C SER A 202 9.43 18.45 -1.84
N ASP A 203 9.11 19.74 -1.79
CA ASP A 203 7.99 20.20 -0.97
C ASP A 203 6.65 19.64 -1.51
N VAL A 204 5.58 19.87 -0.77
CA VAL A 204 4.23 19.37 -1.09
C VAL A 204 3.63 19.99 -2.37
N TYR A 205 4.26 21.05 -2.91
CA TYR A 205 3.87 21.71 -4.15
C TYR A 205 4.81 21.36 -5.32
N GLU A 206 5.58 20.28 -5.18
CA GLU A 206 6.48 19.75 -6.22
C GLU A 206 7.72 20.61 -6.52
N HIS A 207 8.09 21.55 -5.63
CA HIS A 207 9.34 22.31 -5.78
C HIS A 207 10.50 21.64 -5.03
N LEU A 208 11.64 21.55 -5.69
CA LEU A 208 12.87 21.03 -5.07
C LEU A 208 13.44 22.05 -4.08
N GLN A 209 13.50 21.66 -2.82
CA GLN A 209 14.18 22.36 -1.74
C GLN A 209 15.57 21.75 -1.52
N THR A 210 16.55 22.55 -1.13
CA THR A 210 17.90 22.08 -0.80
C THR A 210 18.48 22.86 0.37
N ASP A 211 18.72 22.14 1.47
CA ASP A 211 19.30 22.67 2.69
C ASP A 211 20.80 22.31 2.74
N GLN A 212 21.64 23.30 3.04
CA GLN A 212 23.07 23.08 3.35
C GLN A 212 23.21 22.52 4.76
N ILE A 213 24.11 21.56 4.96
CA ILE A 213 24.30 20.94 6.27
C ILE A 213 25.38 21.68 7.06
N GLU A 214 24.90 22.52 7.99
CA GLU A 214 25.68 23.15 9.05
C GLU A 214 25.36 22.43 10.38
N ARG A 215 26.32 22.24 11.30
CA ARG A 215 26.14 21.34 12.48
C ARG A 215 25.87 22.02 13.84
N PRO A 216 24.63 22.43 14.12
CA PRO A 216 24.01 22.35 15.45
C PRO A 216 22.85 21.30 15.51
N ASP A 217 22.31 21.02 16.71
CA ASP A 217 21.23 20.04 16.91
C ASP A 217 19.89 20.50 16.30
N THR A 218 19.34 19.72 15.37
CA THR A 218 18.41 20.22 14.33
C THR A 218 17.47 19.15 13.73
N ALA A 219 17.34 17.96 14.34
CA ALA A 219 16.45 16.94 13.79
C ALA A 219 15.03 17.50 13.54
N LYS A 220 14.61 17.51 12.27
CA LYS A 220 13.30 18.02 11.85
C LYS A 220 12.59 17.04 10.94
N ASN A 221 11.27 17.02 11.07
CA ASN A 221 10.35 16.24 10.24
C ASN A 221 9.80 17.14 9.15
N LEU A 222 9.72 16.63 7.92
CA LEU A 222 9.32 17.41 6.74
C LEU A 222 8.10 16.81 6.06
N ALA A 223 7.15 17.68 5.70
CA ALA A 223 6.10 17.34 4.75
C ALA A 223 6.68 17.47 3.34
N VAL A 224 6.68 16.36 2.60
CA VAL A 224 7.34 16.25 1.29
C VAL A 224 6.43 15.54 0.30
N LYS A 225 6.61 15.81 -1.00
CA LYS A 225 6.06 14.97 -2.07
C LYS A 225 6.99 13.79 -2.38
N TYR A 226 6.44 12.72 -2.96
CA TYR A 226 7.16 11.50 -3.35
C TYR A 226 7.81 10.74 -2.18
N ARG A 227 7.48 11.10 -0.94
CA ARG A 227 7.97 10.44 0.29
C ARG A 227 9.50 10.27 0.33
N THR A 228 10.23 11.21 -0.26
CA THR A 228 11.66 11.05 -0.57
C THR A 228 12.50 12.13 0.09
N ILE A 229 13.64 11.73 0.63
CA ILE A 229 14.71 12.64 1.09
C ILE A 229 16.05 12.23 0.48
N ILE A 230 16.84 13.20 0.05
CA ILE A 230 18.07 12.98 -0.72
C ILE A 230 19.25 13.58 0.01
N GLY A 231 20.27 12.77 0.32
CA GLY A 231 21.56 13.25 0.79
C GLY A 231 22.54 13.33 -0.38
N ALA A 232 23.23 14.46 -0.54
CA ALA A 232 24.16 14.65 -1.66
C ALA A 232 25.52 15.23 -1.25
N ASN A 233 26.55 14.74 -1.93
CA ASN A 233 27.94 15.18 -1.91
C ASN A 233 28.33 15.59 -3.33
N ASP A 234 28.17 16.88 -3.63
CA ASP A 234 28.29 17.41 -5.00
C ASP A 234 27.27 16.68 -5.92
N ASN A 235 27.71 16.04 -7.01
CA ASN A 235 26.82 15.32 -7.93
C ASN A 235 26.48 13.90 -7.49
N ALA A 236 27.16 13.37 -6.47
CA ALA A 236 26.93 12.04 -5.94
C ALA A 236 25.82 12.09 -4.88
N ALA A 237 24.72 11.38 -5.10
CA ALA A 237 23.53 11.48 -4.27
C ALA A 237 22.90 10.11 -3.96
N ILE A 238 22.24 10.02 -2.82
CA ILE A 238 21.44 8.87 -2.38
C ILE A 238 20.06 9.35 -1.97
N ALA A 239 19.02 8.80 -2.57
CA ALA A 239 17.63 9.04 -2.21
C ALA A 239 17.14 7.93 -1.28
N ILE A 240 16.45 8.30 -0.21
CA ILE A 240 15.81 7.40 0.75
C ILE A 240 14.30 7.61 0.67
N PHE A 241 13.57 6.51 0.48
CA PHE A 241 12.11 6.52 0.38
C PHE A 241 11.51 5.18 0.83
N PRO A 242 10.26 5.15 1.32
CA PRO A 242 9.58 3.92 1.71
C PRO A 242 8.92 3.23 0.51
N ALA A 243 8.38 2.02 0.72
CA ALA A 243 7.36 1.47 -0.17
C ALA A 243 6.18 2.46 -0.29
N PRO A 244 5.64 2.74 -1.49
CA PRO A 244 4.65 3.79 -1.72
C PRO A 244 3.35 3.56 -0.94
N HIS A 245 2.94 2.31 -0.76
CA HIS A 245 1.66 1.98 -0.11
C HIS A 245 1.84 1.22 1.21
N GLN A 246 2.68 0.16 1.25
CA GLN A 246 2.82 -0.69 2.44
C GLN A 246 3.27 0.06 3.69
N TYR A 247 4.05 1.13 3.53
CA TYR A 247 4.59 1.90 4.66
C TYR A 247 3.55 2.70 5.44
N PHE A 248 2.35 2.88 4.90
CA PHE A 248 1.32 3.72 5.47
C PHE A 248 0.34 2.86 6.26
N TYR A 249 0.31 3.05 7.58
CA TYR A 249 -0.75 2.48 8.39
C TYR A 249 -2.08 3.17 8.02
N PRO A 250 -3.20 2.45 8.06
CA PRO A 250 -4.40 2.97 7.45
C PRO A 250 -5.10 3.98 8.34
N LEU A 251 -5.55 5.07 7.71
CA LEU A 251 -6.25 6.18 8.32
C LEU A 251 -7.54 6.50 7.53
N ASP A 252 -8.38 7.35 8.11
CA ASP A 252 -9.53 7.94 7.41
C ASP A 252 -9.14 9.24 6.68
N GLU A 253 -8.04 9.87 7.11
CA GLU A 253 -7.44 11.03 6.46
C GLU A 253 -6.10 10.67 5.81
N ALA A 254 -5.82 11.28 4.66
CA ALA A 254 -4.56 11.11 3.93
C ALA A 254 -3.57 12.26 4.22
N PHE A 255 -3.53 12.79 5.44
CA PHE A 255 -2.65 13.91 5.77
C PHE A 255 -1.18 13.58 5.50
N ASN A 256 -0.41 14.58 5.06
CA ASN A 256 1.04 14.46 5.04
C ASN A 256 1.59 14.65 6.45
N LEU A 257 1.77 13.53 7.15
CA LEU A 257 2.22 13.50 8.54
C LEU A 257 3.73 13.65 8.69
N LYS A 258 4.38 14.32 7.72
CA LYS A 258 5.82 14.58 7.69
C LYS A 258 6.65 13.29 7.73
N PHE A 259 6.50 12.48 6.69
CA PHE A 259 7.01 11.09 6.63
C PHE A 259 8.51 10.95 6.43
N VAL A 260 9.26 12.05 6.29
CA VAL A 260 10.72 12.05 6.23
C VAL A 260 11.32 12.96 7.28
N TRP A 261 12.57 12.70 7.64
CA TRP A 261 13.31 13.48 8.63
C TRP A 261 14.78 13.60 8.24
N TYR A 262 15.44 14.65 8.73
CA TYR A 262 16.89 14.71 8.77
C TYR A 262 17.38 15.56 9.95
N GLY A 263 18.63 15.37 10.34
CA GLY A 263 19.33 16.17 11.34
C GLY A 263 20.13 15.32 12.32
N ASN A 264 20.68 15.97 13.35
CA ASN A 264 21.50 15.31 14.36
C ASN A 264 20.65 14.67 15.47
N ASN A 265 21.13 13.57 16.05
CA ASN A 265 20.57 12.96 17.27
C ASN A 265 19.05 12.67 17.20
N TYR A 266 18.58 12.11 16.08
CA TYR A 266 17.16 11.92 15.83
C TYR A 266 16.43 11.18 16.97
N CYS A 267 15.32 11.76 17.42
CA CYS A 267 14.52 11.33 18.58
C CYS A 267 15.32 11.12 19.87
N SER A 268 16.51 11.72 20.01
CA SER A 268 17.46 11.46 21.09
C SER A 268 17.88 9.99 21.23
N LEU A 269 17.63 9.17 20.20
CA LEU A 269 17.89 7.73 20.18
C LEU A 269 18.96 7.34 19.16
N LEU A 270 19.08 8.08 18.06
CA LEU A 270 20.04 7.79 16.98
C LEU A 270 21.18 8.83 16.98
N PRO A 271 22.32 8.57 17.65
CA PRO A 271 23.40 9.54 17.75
C PRO A 271 24.09 9.78 16.40
N GLY A 272 24.34 11.04 16.07
CA GLY A 272 24.94 11.46 14.80
C GLY A 272 23.93 12.07 13.84
N PHE A 273 24.43 12.57 12.70
CA PHE A 273 23.59 13.21 11.70
C PHE A 273 23.02 12.16 10.76
N GLY A 274 21.71 12.19 10.52
CA GLY A 274 21.07 11.27 9.60
C GLY A 274 19.96 11.89 8.77
N LEU A 275 19.44 11.07 7.88
CA LEU A 275 18.25 11.33 7.10
C LEU A 275 17.52 10.00 6.87
N GLY A 276 16.19 10.06 6.80
CA GLY A 276 15.39 8.84 6.70
C GLY A 276 13.89 9.06 6.59
N ILE A 277 13.17 7.97 6.77
CA ILE A 277 11.71 7.89 6.83
C ILE A 277 11.27 7.77 8.28
N ARG A 278 10.06 8.26 8.57
CA ARG A 278 9.43 8.15 9.89
C ARG A 278 7.92 7.98 9.84
N GLN A 279 7.35 7.50 10.93
CA GLN A 279 5.90 7.35 11.11
C GLN A 279 5.41 8.23 12.26
N GLU A 280 4.24 8.84 12.09
CA GLU A 280 3.58 9.62 13.14
C GLU A 280 2.83 8.72 14.09
N LEU A 281 3.03 8.93 15.39
CA LEU A 281 2.41 8.11 16.41
C LEU A 281 0.91 8.37 16.45
N GLN A 282 0.51 9.64 16.34
CA GLN A 282 -0.89 10.04 16.55
C GLN A 282 -1.74 10.05 15.28
N GLY A 283 -1.19 9.75 14.10
CA GLY A 283 -1.95 9.68 12.84
C GLY A 283 -2.84 10.89 12.59
N ASP A 284 -4.08 10.61 12.22
CA ASP A 284 -5.18 11.57 12.06
C ASP A 284 -5.91 11.90 13.38
N LYS A 285 -5.42 11.38 14.52
CA LYS A 285 -5.99 11.53 15.87
C LYS A 285 -7.40 10.96 16.04
N ARG A 286 -7.82 10.01 15.18
CA ARG A 286 -9.12 9.32 15.26
C ARG A 286 -8.97 7.94 15.88
N PHE A 287 -8.77 6.93 15.05
CA PHE A 287 -8.58 5.54 15.49
C PHE A 287 -7.09 5.17 15.45
N VAL A 288 -6.40 5.34 14.32
CA VAL A 288 -4.95 5.13 14.21
C VAL A 288 -4.52 3.68 14.57
N PRO A 289 -5.03 2.67 13.83
CA PRO A 289 -4.56 1.30 13.97
C PRO A 289 -3.14 1.17 13.41
N TRP A 290 -2.14 1.16 14.30
CA TRP A 290 -0.76 0.80 13.95
C TRP A 290 -0.68 -0.61 13.35
N PHE A 291 0.45 -0.96 12.71
CA PHE A 291 0.62 -2.26 12.03
C PHE A 291 0.40 -3.43 12.99
N ASN A 292 -0.23 -4.49 12.48
CA ASN A 292 -0.26 -5.79 13.13
C ASN A 292 1.18 -6.33 13.27
N ALA A 293 1.50 -6.93 14.42
CA ALA A 293 2.68 -7.77 14.59
C ALA A 293 2.32 -9.09 15.29
N PRO A 294 1.65 -10.03 14.60
CA PRO A 294 1.25 -11.28 15.23
C PRO A 294 2.45 -12.11 15.70
N PRO A 295 2.34 -12.88 16.80
CA PRO A 295 3.47 -13.63 17.36
C PRO A 295 4.22 -14.49 16.33
N GLY A 296 5.54 -14.36 16.32
CA GLY A 296 6.44 -15.16 15.48
C GLY A 296 6.45 -14.80 13.98
N THR A 297 5.63 -13.84 13.55
CA THR A 297 5.66 -13.34 12.17
C THR A 297 6.89 -12.46 11.94
N LYS A 298 7.41 -12.46 10.72
CA LYS A 298 8.59 -11.67 10.33
C LYS A 298 8.17 -10.31 9.83
N GLN A 299 8.21 -9.31 10.71
CA GLN A 299 7.89 -7.93 10.40
C GLN A 299 9.07 -7.30 9.66
N ARG A 300 8.82 -6.79 8.44
CA ARG A 300 9.87 -6.30 7.54
C ARG A 300 9.91 -4.77 7.50
N LEU A 301 10.55 -4.17 8.51
CA LEU A 301 10.71 -2.73 8.65
C LEU A 301 11.75 -2.26 7.62
N ASN A 302 11.33 -1.62 6.52
CA ASN A 302 12.23 -1.41 5.39
C ASN A 302 12.16 -0.01 4.76
N PHE A 303 13.22 0.33 4.03
CA PHE A 303 13.29 1.50 3.16
C PHE A 303 14.17 1.20 1.94
N PHE A 304 13.96 1.97 0.88
CA PHE A 304 14.73 1.89 -0.36
C PHE A 304 15.79 2.98 -0.41
N CYS A 305 16.88 2.66 -1.09
CA CYS A 305 17.98 3.57 -1.40
C CYS A 305 18.25 3.53 -2.91
N LEU A 306 18.12 4.68 -3.57
CA LEU A 306 18.47 4.85 -4.98
C LEU A 306 19.71 5.72 -5.12
N LEU A 307 20.69 5.28 -5.91
CA LEU A 307 21.97 5.96 -6.11
C LEU A 307 21.98 6.78 -7.40
N GLY A 308 22.59 7.96 -7.37
CA GLY A 308 22.76 8.84 -8.52
C GLY A 308 24.13 9.54 -8.55
N ASN A 309 24.57 9.91 -9.75
CA ASN A 309 25.85 10.62 -10.00
C ASN A 309 25.65 11.93 -10.79
N ASP A 310 24.40 12.39 -10.92
CA ASP A 310 23.99 13.54 -11.72
C ASP A 310 23.22 14.59 -10.89
N GLY A 311 23.39 14.58 -9.56
CA GLY A 311 22.76 15.53 -8.63
C GLY A 311 21.38 15.11 -8.11
N ALA A 312 20.87 15.86 -7.13
CA ALA A 312 19.64 15.54 -6.42
C ALA A 312 18.37 15.65 -7.28
N ASP A 313 18.30 16.64 -8.17
CA ASP A 313 17.15 16.84 -9.08
C ASP A 313 16.96 15.65 -10.04
N ALA A 314 18.04 15.26 -10.75
CA ALA A 314 18.02 14.09 -11.61
C ALA A 314 17.69 12.80 -10.85
N LEU A 315 18.20 12.67 -9.61
CA LEU A 315 17.90 11.51 -8.78
C LEU A 315 16.43 11.48 -8.32
N LEU A 316 15.84 12.62 -7.95
CA LEU A 316 14.42 12.71 -7.64
C LEU A 316 13.56 12.29 -8.84
N ASN A 317 13.91 12.75 -10.05
CA ASN A 317 13.22 12.33 -11.28
C ASN A 317 13.30 10.81 -11.52
N ASN A 318 14.39 10.16 -11.13
CA ASN A 318 14.48 8.69 -11.16
C ASN A 318 13.61 8.02 -10.09
N VAL A 319 13.46 8.63 -8.91
CA VAL A 319 12.53 8.11 -7.88
C VAL A 319 11.08 8.22 -8.35
N LYS A 320 10.68 9.35 -8.94
CA LYS A 320 9.33 9.57 -9.48
C LYS A 320 8.90 8.45 -10.45
N GLN A 321 9.81 7.91 -11.26
CA GLN A 321 9.48 6.83 -12.19
C GLN A 321 8.88 5.59 -11.51
N PHE A 322 9.23 5.30 -10.25
CA PHE A 322 8.73 4.14 -9.53
C PHE A 322 7.23 4.20 -9.22
N THR A 323 6.65 5.39 -9.10
CA THR A 323 5.20 5.59 -8.86
C THR A 323 4.51 6.27 -10.04
N HIS A 324 5.15 6.28 -11.22
CA HIS A 324 4.73 7.07 -12.37
C HIS A 324 4.44 8.53 -12.00
N ASP A 325 5.34 9.11 -11.21
CA ASP A 325 5.24 10.45 -10.66
C ASP A 325 4.02 10.62 -9.74
N ASP A 326 3.65 9.62 -8.94
CA ASP A 326 2.42 9.59 -8.13
C ASP A 326 1.15 9.77 -8.99
N SER A 327 1.10 9.09 -10.13
CA SER A 327 -0.02 9.12 -11.09
C SER A 327 -0.37 7.73 -11.60
N TYR A 328 -1.63 7.54 -12.01
CA TYR A 328 -2.11 6.33 -12.63
C TYR A 328 -1.91 6.41 -14.15
N LYS A 329 -0.99 5.59 -14.66
CA LYS A 329 -0.61 5.58 -16.07
C LYS A 329 -1.79 5.21 -16.98
N PRO A 330 -2.10 6.01 -18.02
CA PRO A 330 -3.10 5.64 -19.01
C PRO A 330 -2.78 4.29 -19.68
N LEU A 331 -3.79 3.43 -19.78
CA LEU A 331 -3.70 2.14 -20.45
C LEU A 331 -4.67 2.08 -21.64
N PRO A 332 -4.24 1.72 -22.86
CA PRO A 332 -5.10 1.72 -24.04
C PRO A 332 -6.35 0.85 -23.85
N GLY A 333 -7.52 1.43 -24.13
CA GLY A 333 -8.81 0.75 -23.96
C GLY A 333 -9.36 0.77 -22.53
N TYR A 334 -8.69 1.46 -21.60
CA TYR A 334 -9.11 1.57 -20.20
C TYR A 334 -9.35 3.00 -19.75
N LYS A 335 -10.18 3.13 -18.70
CA LYS A 335 -10.32 4.35 -17.88
C LYS A 335 -10.11 4.01 -16.40
N THR A 336 -9.43 4.89 -15.69
CA THR A 336 -9.20 4.77 -14.26
C THR A 336 -10.44 5.23 -13.49
N MET A 337 -10.85 4.46 -12.49
CA MET A 337 -11.95 4.77 -11.58
C MET A 337 -11.50 4.64 -10.13
N ALA A 338 -11.70 5.69 -9.35
CA ALA A 338 -11.60 5.67 -7.90
C ALA A 338 -12.99 5.84 -7.28
N SER A 339 -13.22 5.24 -6.11
CA SER A 339 -14.51 5.28 -5.42
C SER A 339 -14.31 5.51 -3.92
N HIS A 340 -15.38 5.99 -3.28
CA HIS A 340 -15.53 6.11 -1.84
C HIS A 340 -14.75 7.31 -1.27
N PHE A 341 -15.34 8.50 -1.43
CA PHE A 341 -14.80 9.76 -0.92
C PHE A 341 -15.87 10.57 -0.20
N HIS A 342 -15.53 11.02 1.01
CA HIS A 342 -16.34 11.79 1.93
C HIS A 342 -15.86 13.24 1.97
N ASN A 343 -15.80 13.90 0.80
CA ASN A 343 -15.31 15.29 0.72
C ASN A 343 -16.18 16.28 1.50
N GLU A 344 -17.41 15.87 1.85
CA GLU A 344 -18.45 16.66 2.53
C GLU A 344 -18.68 18.02 1.88
N PHE A 345 -18.35 18.16 0.59
CA PHE A 345 -18.25 19.46 -0.07
C PHE A 345 -19.63 20.10 -0.21
N ILE A 346 -20.66 19.27 -0.38
CA ILE A 346 -22.05 19.72 -0.48
C ILE A 346 -22.49 20.39 0.81
N MET A 347 -22.26 19.73 1.95
CA MET A 347 -22.70 20.25 3.25
C MET A 347 -21.79 21.39 3.73
N SER A 348 -20.48 21.22 3.63
CA SER A 348 -19.49 22.10 4.23
C SER A 348 -19.21 23.38 3.43
N VAL A 349 -19.54 23.40 2.13
CA VAL A 349 -19.31 24.55 1.24
C VAL A 349 -20.61 25.03 0.59
N VAL A 350 -21.26 24.17 -0.19
CA VAL A 350 -22.38 24.58 -1.07
C VAL A 350 -23.60 24.99 -0.26
N LEU A 351 -24.11 24.11 0.59
CA LEU A 351 -25.30 24.37 1.41
C LEU A 351 -25.01 25.25 2.62
N ALA A 352 -23.73 25.36 3.02
CA ALA A 352 -23.27 26.36 3.98
C ALA A 352 -23.22 27.79 3.40
N GLY A 353 -23.49 27.99 2.10
CA GLY A 353 -23.48 29.30 1.46
C GLY A 353 -22.09 29.92 1.33
N LYS A 354 -21.02 29.12 1.40
CA LYS A 354 -19.65 29.58 1.20
C LYS A 354 -19.36 29.78 -0.30
N PRO A 355 -18.34 30.59 -0.66
CA PRO A 355 -17.90 30.68 -2.05
C PRO A 355 -17.53 29.32 -2.62
N VAL A 356 -18.20 28.92 -3.70
CA VAL A 356 -17.93 27.66 -4.40
C VAL A 356 -16.82 27.91 -5.44
N PRO A 357 -15.62 27.33 -5.29
CA PRO A 357 -14.57 27.50 -6.29
C PRO A 357 -14.94 26.84 -7.63
N ASP A 358 -14.51 27.47 -8.73
CA ASP A 358 -14.66 26.91 -10.08
C ASP A 358 -14.02 25.53 -10.18
N SER A 359 -12.83 25.39 -9.60
CA SER A 359 -12.07 24.14 -9.52
C SER A 359 -11.66 23.84 -8.08
N PRO A 360 -12.44 23.03 -7.35
CA PRO A 360 -12.11 22.57 -6.00
C PRO A 360 -10.79 21.80 -5.93
N SER A 361 -10.10 21.86 -4.79
CA SER A 361 -8.83 21.16 -4.55
C SER A 361 -8.89 19.67 -4.88
N PHE A 362 -9.92 18.97 -4.39
CA PHE A 362 -10.07 17.53 -4.62
C PHE A 362 -10.12 17.15 -6.11
N VAL A 363 -10.75 17.98 -6.95
CA VAL A 363 -10.81 17.76 -8.40
C VAL A 363 -9.42 17.91 -9.02
N LYS A 364 -8.66 18.93 -8.62
CA LYS A 364 -7.30 19.16 -9.11
C LYS A 364 -6.38 17.99 -8.74
N VAL A 365 -6.44 17.53 -7.49
CA VAL A 365 -5.63 16.42 -6.98
C VAL A 365 -5.94 15.13 -7.73
N LEU A 366 -7.21 14.75 -7.86
CA LEU A 366 -7.62 13.52 -8.54
C LEU A 366 -7.28 13.54 -10.04
N LYS A 367 -7.43 14.71 -10.71
CA LYS A 367 -6.97 14.90 -12.09
C LYS A 367 -5.45 14.76 -12.22
N ARG A 368 -4.67 15.35 -11.30
CA ARG A 368 -3.20 15.22 -11.26
C ARG A 368 -2.80 13.73 -11.16
N GLN A 369 -3.51 12.97 -10.34
CA GLN A 369 -3.26 11.53 -10.18
C GLN A 369 -3.67 10.69 -11.39
N GLY A 370 -4.20 11.28 -12.47
CA GLY A 370 -4.59 10.52 -13.67
C GLY A 370 -5.88 9.72 -13.50
N ILE A 371 -6.75 10.11 -12.55
CA ILE A 371 -8.05 9.47 -12.35
C ILE A 371 -9.06 10.07 -13.33
N ASN A 372 -9.71 9.21 -14.13
CA ASN A 372 -10.73 9.63 -15.09
C ASN A 372 -12.13 9.71 -14.46
N ILE A 373 -12.47 8.75 -13.60
CA ILE A 373 -13.81 8.59 -13.04
C ILE A 373 -13.72 8.55 -11.53
N VAL A 374 -14.52 9.36 -10.84
CA VAL A 374 -14.56 9.44 -9.38
C VAL A 374 -16.00 9.20 -8.94
N HIS A 375 -16.21 8.19 -8.10
CA HIS A 375 -17.49 7.93 -7.46
C HIS A 375 -17.43 8.38 -5.99
N LEU A 376 -18.25 9.37 -5.65
CA LEU A 376 -18.35 9.92 -4.31
C LEU A 376 -19.12 8.98 -3.37
N ALA A 377 -19.07 9.28 -2.08
CA ALA A 377 -19.81 8.59 -1.02
C ALA A 377 -20.43 9.59 -0.02
N GLU A 378 -20.87 10.76 -0.51
CA GLU A 378 -21.35 11.86 0.31
C GLU A 378 -22.52 11.47 1.24
N PHE A 379 -22.80 12.32 2.22
CA PHE A 379 -23.91 12.17 3.17
C PHE A 379 -23.76 11.03 4.21
N HIS A 380 -22.53 10.54 4.44
CA HIS A 380 -22.25 9.66 5.56
C HIS A 380 -22.25 10.46 6.88
N TYR A 381 -23.22 10.18 7.76
CA TYR A 381 -23.51 10.90 9.02
C TYR A 381 -23.75 12.42 8.90
N THR A 382 -23.75 12.96 7.69
CA THR A 382 -24.10 14.33 7.34
C THR A 382 -25.44 14.34 6.59
N ALA A 383 -26.04 15.51 6.34
CA ALA A 383 -27.31 15.65 5.63
C ALA A 383 -28.53 14.97 6.29
N HIS A 384 -29.63 14.82 5.56
CA HIS A 384 -30.94 14.37 6.08
C HIS A 384 -31.52 13.19 5.27
N PRO A 385 -30.89 11.99 5.29
CA PRO A 385 -31.29 10.85 4.45
C PRO A 385 -32.76 10.42 4.64
N LYS A 386 -33.34 10.66 5.83
CA LYS A 386 -34.73 10.31 6.17
C LYS A 386 -35.73 11.47 6.01
N GLY A 387 -35.27 12.61 5.51
CA GLY A 387 -36.06 13.83 5.34
C GLY A 387 -35.92 14.85 6.48
N PRO A 388 -36.70 15.95 6.46
CA PRO A 388 -37.88 16.20 5.60
C PRO A 388 -37.60 16.14 4.10
N ASP A 389 -38.58 15.68 3.32
CA ASP A 389 -38.43 15.39 1.88
C ASP A 389 -37.84 16.57 1.10
N GLU A 390 -38.37 17.78 1.29
CA GLU A 390 -37.86 19.01 0.65
C GLU A 390 -36.36 19.22 0.91
N GLN A 391 -35.93 19.02 2.15
CA GLN A 391 -34.54 19.21 2.54
C GLN A 391 -33.63 18.14 1.92
N ARG A 392 -34.07 16.88 1.94
CA ARG A 392 -33.33 15.77 1.34
C ARG A 392 -33.21 15.93 -0.19
N LEU A 393 -34.28 16.31 -0.86
CA LEU A 393 -34.27 16.51 -2.31
C LEU A 393 -33.35 17.67 -2.70
N LYS A 394 -33.33 18.76 -1.92
CA LYS A 394 -32.38 19.87 -2.09
C LYS A 394 -30.92 19.41 -1.95
N GLU A 395 -30.61 18.55 -1.00
CA GLU A 395 -29.26 18.00 -0.79
C GLU A 395 -28.81 17.14 -1.99
N LEU A 396 -29.65 16.22 -2.45
CA LEU A 396 -29.40 15.41 -3.63
C LEU A 396 -29.22 16.26 -4.88
N LYS A 397 -30.10 17.26 -5.08
CA LYS A 397 -30.00 18.19 -6.21
C LYS A 397 -28.66 18.94 -6.19
N ALA A 398 -28.23 19.44 -5.03
CA ALA A 398 -26.94 20.10 -4.90
C ALA A 398 -25.76 19.16 -5.25
N LEU A 399 -25.81 17.89 -4.82
CA LEU A 399 -24.82 16.89 -5.19
C LEU A 399 -24.78 16.67 -6.72
N PHE A 400 -25.94 16.48 -7.34
CA PHE A 400 -26.04 16.23 -8.78
C PHE A 400 -25.60 17.42 -9.62
N ASP A 401 -25.96 18.64 -9.23
CA ASP A 401 -25.56 19.87 -9.92
C ASP A 401 -24.04 20.06 -9.83
N GLN A 402 -23.44 19.79 -8.66
CA GLN A 402 -21.98 19.87 -8.52
C GLN A 402 -21.23 18.81 -9.32
N CYS A 403 -21.71 17.56 -9.31
CA CYS A 403 -21.11 16.48 -10.10
C CYS A 403 -21.18 16.80 -11.60
N ASN A 404 -22.32 17.33 -12.07
CA ASN A 404 -22.47 17.78 -13.46
C ASN A 404 -21.49 18.91 -13.79
N ARG A 405 -21.44 19.95 -12.96
CA ARG A 405 -20.59 21.14 -13.16
C ARG A 405 -19.11 20.80 -13.24
N LEU A 406 -18.65 19.85 -12.42
CA LEU A 406 -17.24 19.48 -12.31
C LEU A 406 -16.81 18.38 -13.29
N SER A 407 -17.76 17.78 -14.00
CA SER A 407 -17.50 16.77 -15.03
C SER A 407 -17.20 17.39 -16.38
N ASP A 408 -16.27 16.80 -17.12
CA ASP A 408 -15.89 17.18 -18.48
C ASP A 408 -15.59 15.95 -19.36
N SER A 409 -14.96 16.15 -20.52
CA SER A 409 -14.65 15.08 -21.47
C SER A 409 -13.55 14.11 -21.01
N ASN A 410 -12.74 14.51 -20.02
CA ASN A 410 -11.56 13.80 -19.53
C ASN A 410 -11.65 13.43 -18.04
N PHE A 411 -12.64 13.98 -17.32
CA PHE A 411 -12.91 13.71 -15.92
C PHE A 411 -14.42 13.62 -15.63
N LEU A 412 -14.85 12.57 -14.96
CA LEU A 412 -16.25 12.32 -14.64
C LEU A 412 -16.40 12.17 -13.12
N LEU A 413 -17.08 13.13 -12.50
CA LEU A 413 -17.43 13.09 -11.09
C LEU A 413 -18.86 12.54 -10.97
N LEU A 414 -19.00 11.46 -10.20
CA LEU A 414 -20.25 10.71 -10.08
C LEU A 414 -20.78 10.79 -8.65
N PRO A 415 -22.09 11.06 -8.49
CA PRO A 415 -22.71 11.06 -7.17
C PRO A 415 -22.78 9.63 -6.62
N GLY A 416 -22.73 9.53 -5.30
CA GLY A 416 -22.86 8.29 -4.55
C GLY A 416 -22.93 8.61 -3.06
N GLU A 417 -23.40 7.62 -2.30
CA GLU A 417 -23.59 7.70 -0.84
C GLU A 417 -23.09 6.40 -0.21
N GLU A 418 -22.62 6.46 1.04
CA GLU A 418 -22.34 5.28 1.88
C GLU A 418 -23.42 5.14 2.99
N PRO A 419 -24.56 4.46 2.73
CA PRO A 419 -25.57 4.24 3.75
C PRO A 419 -25.15 3.16 4.76
N ASN A 420 -25.78 3.23 5.93
CA ASN A 420 -25.73 2.20 6.98
C ASN A 420 -27.13 1.60 7.25
N GLU A 421 -28.12 1.98 6.42
CA GLU A 421 -29.50 1.53 6.46
C GLU A 421 -29.74 0.26 5.63
N PHE A 422 -30.82 -0.46 5.94
CA PHE A 422 -31.43 -1.55 5.16
C PHE A 422 -30.64 -2.87 5.02
N PHE A 423 -29.42 -2.84 4.48
CA PHE A 423 -28.68 -4.06 4.11
C PHE A 423 -27.75 -4.61 5.20
N GLY A 424 -27.45 -3.81 6.24
CA GLY A 424 -26.49 -4.15 7.29
C GLY A 424 -25.04 -3.86 6.90
N GLY A 425 -24.23 -3.49 7.89
CA GLY A 425 -22.90 -2.93 7.64
C GLY A 425 -22.96 -1.59 6.91
N HIS A 426 -21.83 -1.18 6.32
CA HIS A 426 -21.79 -0.05 5.38
C HIS A 426 -21.75 -0.56 3.95
N TRP A 427 -22.40 0.15 3.05
CA TRP A 427 -22.46 -0.20 1.63
C TRP A 427 -22.51 1.06 0.78
N LEU A 428 -22.17 0.97 -0.49
CA LEU A 428 -22.23 2.10 -1.43
C LEU A 428 -23.43 1.93 -2.34
N ALA A 429 -24.15 3.02 -2.59
CA ALA A 429 -25.17 3.10 -3.63
C ALA A 429 -24.59 3.73 -4.90
N PHE A 430 -24.77 3.09 -6.06
CA PHE A 430 -24.30 3.61 -7.33
C PHE A 430 -25.34 3.44 -8.45
N PHE A 431 -25.94 4.56 -8.88
CA PHE A 431 -26.94 4.59 -9.95
C PHE A 431 -26.31 5.03 -11.27
N PRO A 432 -26.88 4.68 -12.45
CA PRO A 432 -26.32 5.05 -13.76
C PRO A 432 -26.60 6.50 -14.19
N LYS A 433 -27.33 7.26 -13.37
CA LYS A 433 -27.76 8.66 -13.57
C LYS A 433 -28.16 9.25 -12.21
N PRO A 434 -28.45 10.56 -12.12
CA PRO A 434 -29.07 11.13 -10.93
C PRO A 434 -30.40 10.45 -10.58
N VAL A 435 -30.57 10.05 -9.32
CA VAL A 435 -31.77 9.38 -8.81
C VAL A 435 -32.17 10.02 -7.49
N TYR A 436 -33.38 10.57 -7.41
CA TYR A 436 -33.91 11.14 -6.18
C TYR A 436 -34.53 10.06 -5.31
N TRP A 437 -34.04 9.93 -4.08
CA TRP A 437 -34.50 8.91 -3.16
C TRP A 437 -34.38 9.35 -1.70
N ILE A 438 -35.33 8.88 -0.88
CA ILE A 438 -35.47 9.22 0.53
C ILE A 438 -35.52 7.92 1.31
N MET A 439 -34.69 7.78 2.34
CA MET A 439 -34.58 6.58 3.20
C MET A 439 -35.71 6.50 4.25
N SER A 440 -36.91 6.88 3.84
CA SER A 440 -38.11 6.91 4.67
C SER A 440 -39.34 6.67 3.82
N ARG A 441 -40.07 5.60 4.13
CA ARG A 441 -41.40 5.32 3.56
C ARG A 441 -42.39 5.10 4.69
N LYS A 442 -43.20 6.12 4.98
CA LYS A 442 -44.25 6.06 6.00
C LYS A 442 -45.46 5.27 5.48
N ALA A 443 -46.32 4.81 6.39
CA ALA A 443 -47.58 4.20 6.01
C ALA A 443 -48.40 5.13 5.11
N GLY A 444 -48.89 4.62 3.98
CA GLY A 444 -49.61 5.41 2.97
C GLY A 444 -48.72 6.14 1.96
N THR A 445 -47.40 6.24 2.18
CA THR A 445 -46.47 6.79 1.18
C THR A 445 -46.19 5.74 0.11
N PRO A 446 -46.41 6.03 -1.19
CA PRO A 446 -46.09 5.10 -2.26
C PRO A 446 -44.57 4.91 -2.38
N PHE A 447 -44.16 3.79 -2.98
CA PHE A 447 -42.74 3.51 -3.25
C PHE A 447 -42.13 4.55 -4.20
N GLU A 448 -42.91 4.98 -5.20
CA GLU A 448 -42.55 5.98 -6.19
C GLU A 448 -43.57 7.12 -6.14
N SER A 449 -43.10 8.36 -6.20
CA SER A 449 -43.89 9.57 -6.30
C SER A 449 -43.30 10.51 -7.36
N THR A 450 -44.08 11.53 -7.75
CA THR A 450 -43.62 12.59 -8.67
C THR A 450 -43.57 13.91 -7.92
N ASP A 451 -42.39 14.50 -7.84
CA ASP A 451 -42.15 15.85 -7.37
C ASP A 451 -42.11 16.84 -8.54
N ALA A 452 -42.64 18.06 -8.33
CA ALA A 452 -42.77 19.05 -9.40
C ALA A 452 -41.42 19.59 -9.89
N GLU A 453 -40.40 19.65 -9.03
CA GLU A 453 -39.06 20.16 -9.37
C GLU A 453 -38.11 19.02 -9.75
N HIS A 454 -38.15 17.91 -9.02
CA HIS A 454 -37.17 16.84 -9.09
C HIS A 454 -37.60 15.66 -9.98
N GLY A 455 -38.88 15.62 -10.37
CA GLY A 455 -39.45 14.53 -11.14
C GLY A 455 -39.66 13.28 -10.29
N LYS A 456 -39.15 12.13 -10.74
CA LYS A 456 -39.38 10.85 -10.04
C LYS A 456 -38.60 10.80 -8.72
N VAL A 457 -39.30 10.48 -7.62
CA VAL A 457 -38.74 10.31 -6.28
C VAL A 457 -39.10 8.93 -5.73
N TYR A 458 -38.13 8.23 -5.13
CA TYR A 458 -38.34 6.95 -4.46
C TYR A 458 -38.32 7.08 -2.94
N HIS A 459 -39.25 6.40 -2.27
CA HIS A 459 -39.33 6.33 -0.80
C HIS A 459 -39.01 4.91 -0.34
N ILE A 460 -37.95 4.75 0.44
CA ILE A 460 -37.39 3.44 0.82
C ILE A 460 -37.62 3.18 2.30
N GLY A 461 -38.40 2.15 2.63
CA GLY A 461 -38.68 1.76 4.02
C GLY A 461 -37.81 0.63 4.55
N ASP A 462 -37.33 -0.26 3.67
CA ASP A 462 -36.64 -1.49 4.05
C ASP A 462 -35.69 -2.01 2.95
N LYS A 463 -35.09 -3.18 3.19
CA LYS A 463 -34.20 -3.87 2.23
C LYS A 463 -34.89 -4.31 0.94
N ALA A 464 -36.20 -4.61 0.97
CA ALA A 464 -36.94 -5.02 -0.22
C ALA A 464 -37.19 -3.81 -1.12
N ASP A 465 -37.60 -2.68 -0.55
CA ASP A 465 -37.72 -1.41 -1.26
C ASP A 465 -36.38 -0.97 -1.85
N MET A 466 -35.28 -1.07 -1.10
CA MET A 466 -33.96 -0.70 -1.60
C MET A 466 -33.54 -1.58 -2.79
N LEU A 467 -33.79 -2.89 -2.72
CA LEU A 467 -33.57 -3.78 -3.86
C LEU A 467 -34.46 -3.43 -5.06
N ASN A 468 -35.72 -3.06 -4.82
CA ASN A 468 -36.63 -2.64 -5.89
C ASN A 468 -36.15 -1.35 -6.56
N LEU A 469 -35.60 -0.41 -5.80
CA LEU A 469 -34.98 0.81 -6.34
C LEU A 469 -33.78 0.47 -7.24
N LEU A 470 -32.85 -0.37 -6.75
CA LEU A 470 -31.70 -0.81 -7.55
C LEU A 470 -32.15 -1.49 -8.85
N LYS A 471 -33.21 -2.28 -8.83
CA LYS A 471 -33.79 -2.91 -10.04
C LYS A 471 -34.44 -1.88 -10.96
N ALA A 472 -35.23 -0.96 -10.42
CA ALA A 472 -35.97 0.04 -11.20
C ALA A 472 -35.03 1.00 -11.94
N GLU A 473 -33.92 1.38 -11.32
CA GLU A 473 -32.96 2.34 -11.87
C GLU A 473 -31.68 1.70 -12.41
N ASN A 474 -31.62 0.36 -12.48
CA ASN A 474 -30.43 -0.39 -12.88
C ASN A 474 -29.16 -0.02 -12.08
N GLY A 475 -29.34 0.25 -10.79
CA GLY A 475 -28.27 0.61 -9.87
C GLY A 475 -27.50 -0.61 -9.34
N LEU A 476 -26.31 -0.35 -8.81
CA LEU A 476 -25.47 -1.31 -8.11
C LEU A 476 -25.29 -0.92 -6.64
N ALA A 477 -25.07 -1.93 -5.81
CA ALA A 477 -24.62 -1.76 -4.44
C ALA A 477 -23.47 -2.72 -4.10
N TRP A 478 -22.58 -2.36 -3.17
CA TRP A 478 -21.56 -3.28 -2.64
C TRP A 478 -21.22 -2.98 -1.19
N THR A 479 -20.72 -3.98 -0.47
CA THR A 479 -20.22 -3.83 0.90
C THR A 479 -18.94 -2.98 0.92
N ALA A 480 -18.97 -1.86 1.65
CA ALA A 480 -17.78 -1.06 1.96
C ALA A 480 -16.93 -1.78 2.99
N HIS A 481 -15.60 -1.69 2.90
CA HIS A 481 -14.60 -2.17 3.89
C HIS A 481 -14.99 -3.48 4.60
N ALA A 482 -15.44 -4.46 3.81
CA ALA A 482 -16.08 -5.70 4.30
C ALA A 482 -15.28 -6.43 5.41
N ARG A 483 -15.94 -7.07 6.37
CA ARG A 483 -15.27 -7.76 7.50
C ARG A 483 -14.40 -6.87 8.39
N THR A 484 -14.45 -5.55 8.28
CA THR A 484 -13.83 -4.60 9.23
C THR A 484 -14.70 -3.36 9.38
N LYS A 485 -14.30 -2.41 10.24
CA LYS A 485 -15.04 -1.17 10.53
C LYS A 485 -16.54 -1.43 10.77
N GLY A 486 -17.41 -0.59 10.21
CA GLY A 486 -18.86 -0.72 10.28
C GLY A 486 -19.41 -1.96 9.56
N SER A 487 -18.61 -2.61 8.71
CA SER A 487 -18.97 -3.83 7.97
C SER A 487 -18.42 -5.11 8.61
N THR A 488 -18.09 -5.07 9.91
CA THR A 488 -17.69 -6.27 10.65
C THR A 488 -18.78 -7.35 10.57
N GLY A 489 -18.41 -8.57 10.16
CA GLY A 489 -19.34 -9.69 9.97
C GLY A 489 -20.11 -9.71 8.63
N PHE A 490 -19.92 -8.69 7.79
CA PHE A 490 -20.57 -8.58 6.48
C PHE A 490 -19.53 -8.73 5.34
N PRO A 491 -19.89 -9.37 4.22
CA PRO A 491 -21.24 -9.81 3.81
C PRO A 491 -21.67 -11.18 4.35
N ASP A 492 -20.85 -11.85 5.16
CA ASP A 492 -21.09 -13.23 5.61
C ASP A 492 -22.47 -13.46 6.22
N ALA A 493 -22.96 -12.51 7.03
CA ALA A 493 -24.25 -12.60 7.72
C ALA A 493 -25.47 -12.50 6.77
N TYR A 494 -25.37 -11.75 5.67
CA TYR A 494 -26.49 -11.55 4.73
C TYR A 494 -26.31 -12.22 3.37
N LYS A 495 -25.31 -13.09 3.20
CA LYS A 495 -25.00 -13.70 1.90
C LYS A 495 -26.12 -14.55 1.29
N LYS A 496 -27.18 -14.83 2.04
CA LYS A 496 -28.39 -15.57 1.61
C LYS A 496 -29.62 -14.68 1.43
N GLU A 497 -29.51 -13.38 1.71
CA GLU A 497 -30.61 -12.43 1.57
C GLU A 497 -30.87 -12.12 0.09
N ASP A 498 -32.14 -11.85 -0.25
CA ASP A 498 -32.58 -11.63 -1.64
C ASP A 498 -31.79 -10.51 -2.33
N PHE A 499 -31.51 -9.42 -1.60
CA PHE A 499 -30.72 -8.32 -2.16
C PHE A 499 -29.30 -8.75 -2.49
N TYR A 500 -28.67 -9.58 -1.66
CA TYR A 500 -27.32 -10.05 -1.91
C TYR A 500 -27.28 -11.10 -3.02
N LEU A 501 -28.32 -11.94 -3.16
CA LEU A 501 -28.42 -12.90 -4.26
C LEU A 501 -28.64 -12.22 -5.61
N SER A 502 -29.25 -11.03 -5.62
CA SER A 502 -29.45 -10.20 -6.80
C SER A 502 -28.13 -9.82 -7.48
N ASP A 503 -28.16 -9.70 -8.81
CA ASP A 503 -27.08 -9.15 -9.62
C ASP A 503 -26.83 -7.65 -9.37
N ARG A 504 -27.84 -6.95 -8.85
CA ARG A 504 -27.74 -5.55 -8.42
C ARG A 504 -26.83 -5.35 -7.20
N PHE A 505 -26.52 -6.40 -6.44
CA PHE A 505 -25.53 -6.32 -5.38
C PHE A 505 -24.20 -6.90 -5.88
N LEU A 506 -23.27 -6.01 -6.22
CA LEU A 506 -22.04 -6.29 -6.93
C LEU A 506 -21.08 -7.18 -6.12
N GLY A 507 -20.97 -6.98 -4.80
CA GLY A 507 -20.05 -7.73 -3.95
C GLY A 507 -19.48 -6.89 -2.82
N ALA A 508 -18.16 -6.70 -2.82
CA ALA A 508 -17.44 -5.98 -1.76
C ALA A 508 -16.35 -5.07 -2.34
N ALA A 509 -15.58 -4.41 -1.48
CA ALA A 509 -14.49 -3.54 -1.89
C ALA A 509 -13.16 -3.77 -1.16
N TRP A 510 -12.07 -3.48 -1.86
CA TRP A 510 -10.69 -3.50 -1.40
C TRP A 510 -10.25 -2.10 -1.00
N LYS A 511 -9.95 -1.98 0.29
CA LYS A 511 -9.05 -1.00 0.88
C LYS A 511 -7.95 -1.80 1.57
N ALA A 512 -6.71 -1.33 1.54
CA ALA A 512 -5.54 -2.01 2.11
C ALA A 512 -5.57 -2.10 3.66
N LEU A 513 -6.52 -2.86 4.20
CA LEU A 513 -6.79 -3.06 5.63
C LEU A 513 -6.91 -4.56 5.97
N PRO A 514 -6.42 -5.03 7.11
CA PRO A 514 -5.52 -4.32 8.04
C PRO A 514 -4.09 -4.21 7.44
N ALA A 515 -3.23 -3.42 8.08
CA ALA A 515 -1.81 -3.34 7.70
C ALA A 515 -0.95 -4.29 8.53
N ASP A 516 -0.06 -5.03 7.87
CA ASP A 516 0.84 -6.04 8.45
C ASP A 516 2.12 -6.10 7.60
N LEU A 517 3.28 -5.86 8.21
CA LEU A 517 4.57 -5.81 7.49
C LEU A 517 5.17 -7.21 7.26
N SER A 518 4.51 -8.27 7.72
CA SER A 518 4.90 -9.66 7.43
C SER A 518 4.22 -10.23 6.19
N GLU A 519 3.13 -9.61 5.74
CA GLU A 519 2.39 -10.07 4.56
C GLU A 519 3.05 -9.55 3.27
N PRO A 520 3.25 -10.42 2.27
CA PRO A 520 3.82 -10.01 0.99
C PRO A 520 2.76 -9.43 0.04
N ARG A 521 1.62 -8.96 0.59
CA ARG A 521 0.47 -8.40 -0.14
C ARG A 521 -0.33 -7.44 0.76
N LEU A 522 -1.05 -6.49 0.16
CA LEU A 522 -1.85 -5.48 0.87
C LEU A 522 -3.33 -5.90 1.01
N GLY A 523 -3.84 -5.98 2.24
CA GLY A 523 -5.27 -6.20 2.47
C GLY A 523 -5.75 -7.66 2.30
N LYS A 524 -4.95 -8.63 2.75
CA LYS A 524 -5.25 -10.09 2.71
C LYS A 524 -6.72 -10.44 3.01
N ARG A 525 -7.32 -9.76 4.00
CA ARG A 525 -8.74 -9.88 4.39
C ARG A 525 -9.70 -9.90 3.21
N VAL A 526 -9.56 -8.97 2.25
CA VAL A 526 -10.51 -8.89 1.13
C VAL A 526 -10.29 -10.00 0.13
N PHE A 527 -9.06 -10.48 -0.04
CA PHE A 527 -8.77 -11.58 -0.98
C PHE A 527 -9.28 -12.91 -0.45
N ASP A 528 -9.20 -13.12 0.88
CA ASP A 528 -9.88 -14.25 1.53
C ASP A 528 -11.40 -14.16 1.30
N LEU A 529 -12.00 -12.97 1.42
CA LEU A 529 -13.42 -12.77 1.11
C LEU A 529 -13.75 -12.99 -0.37
N MET A 530 -12.90 -12.53 -1.29
CA MET A 530 -13.09 -12.72 -2.73
C MET A 530 -13.11 -14.20 -3.08
N ASP A 531 -12.23 -15.00 -2.48
CA ASP A 531 -12.20 -16.45 -2.62
C ASP A 531 -13.47 -17.11 -2.07
N ASP A 532 -13.93 -16.67 -0.90
CA ASP A 532 -15.18 -17.14 -0.31
C ASP A 532 -16.39 -16.82 -1.20
N MET A 533 -16.53 -15.56 -1.64
CA MET A 533 -17.61 -15.13 -2.53
C MET A 533 -17.61 -15.87 -3.86
N ASN A 534 -16.42 -16.16 -4.42
CA ASN A 534 -16.30 -16.97 -5.62
C ASN A 534 -16.76 -18.42 -5.37
N ASN A 535 -16.42 -19.00 -4.22
CA ASN A 535 -16.88 -20.33 -3.84
C ASN A 535 -18.38 -20.40 -3.53
N TRP A 536 -19.00 -19.30 -3.08
CA TRP A 536 -20.46 -19.20 -2.95
C TRP A 536 -21.17 -19.27 -4.32
N GLY A 537 -20.46 -19.00 -5.42
CA GLY A 537 -20.98 -19.16 -6.78
C GLY A 537 -21.89 -18.02 -7.28
N LEU A 538 -21.96 -16.91 -6.53
CA LEU A 538 -22.87 -15.79 -6.79
C LEU A 538 -22.30 -14.71 -7.74
N LYS A 539 -21.15 -15.01 -8.36
CA LYS A 539 -20.46 -14.16 -9.34
C LYS A 539 -20.14 -12.73 -8.92
N LYS A 540 -20.02 -12.48 -7.62
CA LYS A 540 -19.68 -11.17 -7.02
C LYS A 540 -18.30 -10.68 -7.45
N LYS A 541 -18.09 -9.38 -7.35
CA LYS A 541 -16.86 -8.65 -7.69
C LYS A 541 -16.26 -7.99 -6.46
N VAL A 542 -14.98 -7.67 -6.56
CA VAL A 542 -14.29 -6.80 -5.61
C VAL A 542 -13.67 -5.65 -6.38
N LEU A 543 -14.09 -4.42 -6.09
CA LEU A 543 -13.45 -3.22 -6.64
C LEU A 543 -12.56 -2.54 -5.60
N SER A 544 -11.62 -1.73 -6.04
CA SER A 544 -10.82 -0.85 -5.20
C SER A 544 -11.63 0.35 -4.72
N GLU A 545 -11.47 0.72 -3.45
CA GLU A 545 -12.03 1.94 -2.85
C GLU A 545 -11.04 2.60 -1.87
N ALA A 546 -11.22 3.89 -1.59
CA ALA A 546 -10.32 4.66 -0.75
C ALA A 546 -10.86 4.89 0.67
N ASP A 547 -12.13 5.31 0.80
CA ASP A 547 -12.77 5.71 2.06
C ASP A 547 -11.93 6.79 2.76
N LEU A 548 -11.82 7.94 2.08
CA LEU A 548 -11.04 9.11 2.48
C LEU A 548 -11.93 10.35 2.57
N PHE A 549 -11.62 11.24 3.51
CA PHE A 549 -12.41 12.44 3.82
C PHE A 549 -11.83 13.70 3.16
N SER A 550 -10.72 14.25 3.67
CA SER A 550 -10.11 15.46 3.09
C SER A 550 -9.19 15.16 1.91
N ILE A 551 -9.29 16.00 0.86
CA ILE A 551 -8.43 15.91 -0.33
C ILE A 551 -7.91 17.30 -0.69
N GLU A 552 -6.71 17.59 -0.20
CA GLU A 552 -5.99 18.83 -0.47
C GLU A 552 -4.63 18.53 -1.17
N PRO A 553 -4.02 19.51 -1.87
CA PRO A 553 -2.75 19.30 -2.56
C PRO A 553 -1.63 18.81 -1.65
N GLU A 554 -1.67 19.20 -0.37
CA GLU A 554 -0.66 18.85 0.63
C GLU A 554 -0.81 17.44 1.19
N ASN A 555 -1.97 16.79 0.98
CA ASN A 555 -2.22 15.43 1.46
C ASN A 555 -1.36 14.39 0.72
N GLU A 556 -1.00 13.32 1.42
CA GLU A 556 -0.31 12.15 0.87
C GLU A 556 -1.32 11.18 0.23
N MET A 557 -2.09 11.70 -0.73
CA MET A 557 -3.20 10.97 -1.33
C MET A 557 -2.76 9.70 -2.03
N TYR A 558 -1.61 9.69 -2.73
CA TYR A 558 -1.22 8.56 -3.56
C TYR A 558 -1.03 7.29 -2.72
N ALA A 559 -0.36 7.41 -1.56
CA ALA A 559 -0.11 6.28 -0.67
C ALA A 559 -1.39 5.54 -0.20
N HIS A 560 -2.48 6.28 -0.03
CA HIS A 560 -3.75 5.74 0.47
C HIS A 560 -4.73 5.34 -0.65
N LEU A 561 -4.36 5.50 -1.92
CA LEU A 561 -5.21 5.17 -3.05
C LEU A 561 -4.88 3.82 -3.68
N ASN A 562 -5.93 3.11 -4.03
CA ASN A 562 -5.96 2.00 -4.95
C ASN A 562 -7.12 2.22 -5.93
N VAL A 563 -6.93 1.94 -7.22
CA VAL A 563 -7.91 2.28 -8.26
C VAL A 563 -8.32 1.07 -9.08
N ASN A 564 -9.34 1.27 -9.91
CA ASN A 564 -9.87 0.30 -10.85
C ASN A 564 -9.54 0.76 -12.27
N TYR A 565 -9.02 -0.14 -13.10
CA TYR A 565 -8.87 0.07 -14.53
C TYR A 565 -10.04 -0.62 -15.22
N LEU A 566 -11.02 0.18 -15.62
CA LEU A 566 -12.22 -0.28 -16.32
C LEU A 566 -11.91 -0.44 -17.80
N LYS A 567 -12.22 -1.59 -18.39
CA LYS A 567 -12.07 -1.82 -19.85
C LYS A 567 -13.16 -1.06 -20.60
N LEU A 568 -12.97 0.26 -20.66
CA LEU A 568 -13.90 1.26 -21.14
C LEU A 568 -13.15 2.17 -22.11
N ALA A 569 -13.40 2.02 -23.41
CA ALA A 569 -12.66 2.77 -24.44
C ALA A 569 -12.93 4.29 -24.38
N LYS A 570 -14.17 4.68 -24.03
CA LYS A 570 -14.60 6.07 -23.96
C LYS A 570 -15.31 6.35 -22.64
N GLN A 571 -14.93 7.45 -21.99
CA GLN A 571 -15.63 7.95 -20.82
C GLN A 571 -17.02 8.48 -21.21
N PRO A 572 -18.10 8.09 -20.50
CA PRO A 572 -19.42 8.65 -20.74
C PRO A 572 -19.47 10.14 -20.35
N GLN A 573 -20.47 10.84 -20.86
CA GLN A 573 -20.71 12.24 -20.50
C GLN A 573 -21.82 12.28 -19.45
N TYR A 574 -21.64 13.07 -18.39
CA TYR A 574 -22.57 13.15 -17.26
C TYR A 574 -24.04 13.30 -17.70
N LYS A 575 -24.30 14.26 -18.60
CA LYS A 575 -25.63 14.56 -19.14
C LYS A 575 -26.34 13.40 -19.86
N ASN A 576 -25.59 12.40 -20.34
CA ASN A 576 -26.13 11.23 -21.03
C ASN A 576 -26.31 10.03 -20.08
N GLY A 577 -25.96 10.17 -18.80
CA GLY A 577 -25.79 9.06 -17.88
C GLY A 577 -24.47 8.31 -18.09
N TRP A 578 -24.17 7.43 -17.15
CA TRP A 578 -22.93 6.67 -17.06
C TRP A 578 -23.16 5.17 -16.87
N GLN A 579 -24.28 4.65 -17.38
CA GLN A 579 -24.55 3.21 -17.47
C GLN A 579 -23.35 2.38 -17.97
N PRO A 580 -22.54 2.81 -18.97
CA PRO A 580 -21.38 2.04 -19.39
C PRO A 580 -20.36 1.75 -18.28
N VAL A 581 -20.29 2.58 -17.24
CA VAL A 581 -19.44 2.34 -16.06
C VAL A 581 -19.98 1.18 -15.24
N LEU A 582 -21.28 1.19 -14.94
CA LEU A 582 -21.95 0.12 -14.19
C LEU A 582 -21.88 -1.20 -14.96
N ASP A 583 -22.09 -1.18 -16.28
CA ASP A 583 -22.01 -2.36 -17.13
C ASP A 583 -20.64 -3.04 -17.04
N VAL A 584 -19.55 -2.25 -17.07
CA VAL A 584 -18.18 -2.79 -16.95
C VAL A 584 -17.93 -3.40 -15.58
N LEU A 585 -18.41 -2.76 -14.51
CA LEU A 585 -18.30 -3.27 -13.14
C LEU A 585 -19.09 -4.57 -12.97
N GLU A 586 -20.35 -4.59 -13.36
CA GLU A 586 -21.23 -5.76 -13.29
C GLU A 586 -20.66 -6.95 -14.06
N GLN A 587 -20.17 -6.69 -15.28
CA GLN A 587 -19.55 -7.72 -16.11
C GLN A 587 -18.19 -8.16 -15.57
N GLY A 588 -17.55 -7.44 -14.64
CA GLY A 588 -16.22 -7.75 -14.14
C GLY A 588 -15.10 -7.49 -15.14
N LYS A 589 -15.31 -6.57 -16.09
CA LYS A 589 -14.34 -6.21 -17.13
C LYS A 589 -13.35 -5.15 -16.65
N PHE A 590 -12.72 -5.41 -15.51
CA PHE A 590 -11.75 -4.51 -14.90
C PHE A 590 -10.70 -5.29 -14.09
N PHE A 591 -9.61 -4.59 -13.74
CA PHE A 591 -8.66 -5.03 -12.73
C PHE A 591 -8.42 -3.87 -11.75
N SER A 592 -7.87 -4.21 -10.61
CA SER A 592 -7.64 -3.30 -9.49
C SER A 592 -6.14 -3.26 -9.17
N THR A 593 -5.59 -2.09 -8.85
CA THR A 593 -4.16 -1.91 -8.62
C THR A 593 -3.84 -0.72 -7.69
N THR A 594 -2.68 -0.77 -7.06
CA THR A 594 -2.03 0.38 -6.41
C THR A 594 -1.43 1.38 -7.39
N GLY A 595 -1.08 0.96 -8.62
CA GLY A 595 -0.61 1.82 -9.72
C GLY A 595 0.71 1.38 -10.36
N GLU A 596 1.55 0.68 -9.60
CA GLU A 596 2.89 0.24 -10.00
C GLU A 596 2.83 -0.97 -10.93
N VAL A 597 1.93 -1.91 -10.62
CA VAL A 597 1.70 -3.13 -11.41
C VAL A 597 0.42 -2.98 -12.22
N LEU A 598 0.51 -3.09 -13.55
CA LEU A 598 -0.65 -3.03 -14.45
C LEU A 598 -0.87 -4.39 -15.11
N ILE A 599 -2.10 -4.91 -15.06
CA ILE A 599 -2.50 -6.12 -15.76
C ILE A 599 -3.11 -5.70 -17.09
N GLU A 600 -2.28 -5.66 -18.13
CA GLU A 600 -2.70 -5.24 -19.48
C GLU A 600 -3.64 -6.25 -20.14
N ASP A 601 -3.47 -7.54 -19.81
CA ASP A 601 -4.34 -8.61 -20.29
C ASP A 601 -4.32 -9.81 -19.33
N PHE A 602 -5.44 -10.50 -19.21
CA PHE A 602 -5.59 -11.76 -18.45
C PHE A 602 -6.62 -12.64 -19.15
N ILE A 603 -6.16 -13.80 -19.60
CA ILE A 603 -6.91 -14.72 -20.43
C ILE A 603 -6.80 -16.15 -19.88
N VAL A 604 -7.93 -16.79 -19.66
CA VAL A 604 -8.03 -18.22 -19.33
C VAL A 604 -8.69 -18.93 -20.49
N ASN A 605 -7.90 -19.71 -21.22
CA ASN A 605 -8.32 -20.49 -22.40
C ASN A 605 -9.14 -19.67 -23.43
N GLY A 606 -8.67 -18.46 -23.74
CA GLY A 606 -9.30 -17.57 -24.72
C GLY A 606 -10.30 -16.55 -24.16
N HIS A 607 -10.56 -16.57 -22.84
CA HIS A 607 -11.57 -15.72 -22.23
C HIS A 607 -11.02 -14.79 -21.14
N SER A 608 -11.56 -13.58 -21.08
CA SER A 608 -11.18 -12.53 -20.13
C SER A 608 -11.97 -12.58 -18.82
N SER A 609 -11.50 -11.83 -17.82
CA SER A 609 -12.22 -11.56 -16.57
C SER A 609 -13.70 -11.25 -16.81
N GLY A 610 -14.58 -11.86 -16.01
CA GLY A 610 -16.03 -11.73 -16.14
C GLY A 610 -16.70 -12.80 -16.99
N GLU A 611 -15.98 -13.40 -17.93
CA GLU A 611 -16.53 -14.38 -18.86
C GLU A 611 -16.67 -15.77 -18.22
N THR A 612 -17.39 -16.66 -18.91
CA THR A 612 -17.58 -18.05 -18.49
C THR A 612 -17.12 -18.98 -19.61
N ILE A 613 -16.35 -20.00 -19.25
CA ILE A 613 -15.74 -20.94 -20.20
C ILE A 613 -16.14 -22.37 -19.83
N SER A 614 -16.22 -23.25 -20.82
CA SER A 614 -16.29 -24.69 -20.55
C SER A 614 -14.87 -25.23 -20.40
N ILE A 615 -14.64 -26.06 -19.38
CA ILE A 615 -13.34 -26.72 -19.22
C ILE A 615 -13.13 -27.71 -20.39
N PRO A 616 -11.97 -27.67 -21.08
CA PRO A 616 -11.66 -28.63 -22.13
C PRO A 616 -11.72 -30.09 -21.64
N ALA A 617 -11.98 -31.03 -22.54
CA ALA A 617 -12.12 -32.45 -22.19
C ALA A 617 -10.88 -33.04 -21.47
N ASP A 618 -9.68 -32.55 -21.77
CA ASP A 618 -8.42 -32.95 -21.11
C ASP A 618 -8.15 -32.19 -19.79
N SER A 619 -9.06 -31.31 -19.38
CA SER A 619 -8.99 -30.44 -18.21
C SER A 619 -7.83 -29.45 -18.18
N LYS A 620 -7.10 -29.27 -19.30
CA LYS A 620 -5.95 -28.34 -19.36
C LYS A 620 -6.40 -26.98 -19.85
N CYS A 621 -6.27 -25.96 -19.00
CA CYS A 621 -6.50 -24.57 -19.38
C CYS A 621 -5.18 -23.81 -19.45
N THR A 622 -4.95 -23.11 -20.56
CA THR A 622 -3.85 -22.14 -20.67
C THR A 622 -4.26 -20.82 -20.03
N VAL A 623 -3.49 -20.35 -19.08
CA VAL A 623 -3.63 -19.04 -18.44
C VAL A 623 -2.52 -18.14 -18.97
N ASN A 624 -2.90 -17.07 -19.66
CA ASN A 624 -1.99 -16.05 -20.16
C ASN A 624 -2.26 -14.73 -19.45
N PHE A 625 -1.20 -13.99 -19.12
CA PHE A 625 -1.34 -12.62 -18.63
C PHE A 625 -0.17 -11.76 -19.10
N LYS A 626 -0.49 -10.53 -19.47
CA LYS A 626 0.49 -9.50 -19.83
C LYS A 626 0.50 -8.45 -18.73
N ILE A 627 1.68 -8.19 -18.19
CA ILE A 627 1.85 -7.22 -17.10
C ILE A 627 2.96 -6.24 -17.42
N SER A 628 2.81 -5.01 -16.94
CA SER A 628 3.88 -4.01 -16.86
C SER A 628 4.07 -3.55 -15.42
N TRP A 629 5.28 -3.19 -15.03
CA TRP A 629 5.58 -2.86 -13.64
C TRP A 629 6.72 -1.85 -13.50
N THR A 630 6.78 -1.15 -12.36
CA THR A 630 7.86 -0.21 -12.04
C THR A 630 8.91 -0.81 -11.12
N PHE A 631 8.55 -1.44 -10.00
CA PHE A 631 9.48 -2.19 -9.15
C PHE A 631 9.71 -3.61 -9.65
N PRO A 632 10.88 -4.22 -9.42
CA PRO A 632 11.09 -5.64 -9.72
C PRO A 632 10.01 -6.50 -9.06
N LEU A 633 9.36 -7.39 -9.83
CA LEU A 633 8.27 -8.21 -9.33
C LEU A 633 8.74 -9.22 -8.29
N ASN A 634 7.84 -9.64 -7.41
CA ASN A 634 8.09 -10.66 -6.41
C ASN A 634 7.43 -11.99 -6.81
N PHE A 635 6.12 -11.99 -7.04
CA PHE A 635 5.40 -13.18 -7.46
C PHE A 635 4.09 -12.85 -8.17
N ALA A 636 3.54 -13.84 -8.87
CA ALA A 636 2.14 -13.89 -9.25
C ALA A 636 1.49 -15.14 -8.66
N GLU A 637 0.20 -15.08 -8.38
CA GLU A 637 -0.61 -16.24 -8.01
C GLU A 637 -1.78 -16.38 -8.97
N ILE A 638 -1.92 -17.55 -9.59
CA ILE A 638 -3.17 -17.94 -10.24
C ILE A 638 -4.00 -18.68 -9.19
N ILE A 639 -5.13 -18.10 -8.80
CA ILE A 639 -6.02 -18.62 -7.78
C ILE A 639 -7.25 -19.21 -8.46
N SER A 640 -7.65 -20.42 -8.06
CA SER A 640 -8.85 -21.09 -8.57
C SER A 640 -9.58 -21.81 -7.44
N GLY A 641 -10.85 -22.16 -7.65
CA GLY A 641 -11.62 -22.92 -6.66
C GLY A 641 -12.64 -23.86 -7.27
N ASP A 642 -13.07 -24.85 -6.51
CA ASP A 642 -14.08 -25.86 -6.90
C ASP A 642 -15.47 -25.61 -6.30
N GLY A 643 -15.64 -24.47 -5.61
CA GLY A 643 -16.83 -24.14 -4.83
C GLY A 643 -16.75 -24.54 -3.35
N LYS A 644 -15.66 -25.20 -2.93
CA LYS A 644 -15.39 -25.56 -1.53
C LYS A 644 -13.96 -25.27 -1.12
N ARG A 645 -12.99 -25.64 -1.96
CA ARG A 645 -11.55 -25.46 -1.75
C ARG A 645 -10.99 -24.41 -2.70
N VAL A 646 -10.00 -23.67 -2.21
CA VAL A 646 -9.20 -22.71 -2.96
C VAL A 646 -7.84 -23.35 -3.24
N TYR A 647 -7.31 -23.10 -4.42
CA TYR A 647 -6.04 -23.60 -4.89
C TYR A 647 -5.24 -22.46 -5.48
N ARG A 648 -3.93 -22.44 -5.20
CA ARG A 648 -3.03 -21.36 -5.58
C ARG A 648 -1.84 -21.94 -6.32
N GLU A 649 -1.65 -21.52 -7.56
CA GLU A 649 -0.41 -21.73 -8.31
C GLU A 649 0.47 -20.50 -8.12
N HIS A 650 1.56 -20.66 -7.37
CA HIS A 650 2.53 -19.60 -7.15
C HIS A 650 3.58 -19.57 -8.27
N ILE A 651 3.84 -18.38 -8.81
CA ILE A 651 4.82 -18.13 -9.86
C ILE A 651 5.86 -17.16 -9.29
N ASP A 652 7.10 -17.64 -9.10
CA ASP A 652 8.21 -16.80 -8.67
C ASP A 652 8.61 -15.83 -9.80
N LEU A 653 8.54 -14.52 -9.53
CA LEU A 653 8.87 -13.45 -10.47
C LEU A 653 10.12 -12.67 -10.09
N THR A 654 10.91 -13.19 -9.14
CA THR A 654 12.14 -12.54 -8.66
C THR A 654 13.25 -12.46 -9.71
N SER A 655 13.08 -13.07 -10.88
CA SER A 655 13.97 -12.94 -12.05
C SER A 655 13.70 -11.69 -12.90
N THR A 656 12.71 -10.87 -12.56
CA THR A 656 12.39 -9.64 -13.29
C THR A 656 13.24 -8.46 -12.81
N GLN A 657 13.46 -7.47 -13.68
CA GLN A 657 14.09 -6.19 -13.34
C GLN A 657 13.01 -5.09 -13.31
N ALA A 658 13.31 -3.95 -12.69
CA ALA A 658 12.41 -2.79 -12.66
C ALA A 658 12.06 -2.29 -14.07
N PHE A 659 10.92 -1.60 -14.20
CA PHE A 659 10.45 -0.95 -15.44
C PHE A 659 10.27 -1.92 -16.62
N GLY A 660 9.62 -3.06 -16.37
CA GLY A 660 9.45 -4.13 -17.36
C GLY A 660 8.02 -4.26 -17.89
N THR A 661 7.91 -4.98 -19.01
CA THR A 661 6.64 -5.53 -19.52
C THR A 661 6.88 -6.94 -20.04
N LYS A 662 5.99 -7.89 -19.72
CA LYS A 662 6.14 -9.29 -20.13
C LYS A 662 4.80 -10.01 -20.17
N THR A 663 4.69 -10.94 -21.12
CA THR A 663 3.62 -11.94 -21.16
C THR A 663 4.09 -13.24 -20.51
N PHE A 664 3.26 -13.78 -19.63
CA PHE A 664 3.45 -15.07 -18.97
C PHE A 664 2.38 -16.04 -19.46
N SER A 665 2.73 -17.32 -19.50
CA SER A 665 1.83 -18.40 -19.90
C SER A 665 2.04 -19.61 -19.02
N LYS A 666 0.96 -20.20 -18.54
CA LYS A 666 0.97 -21.41 -17.70
C LYS A 666 -0.20 -22.31 -18.07
N VAL A 667 0.06 -23.60 -18.27
CA VAL A 667 -0.99 -24.61 -18.44
C VAL A 667 -1.28 -25.24 -17.09
N LEU A 668 -2.55 -25.21 -16.68
CA LEU A 668 -3.00 -25.75 -15.40
C LEU A 668 -4.08 -26.81 -15.60
N ASN A 669 -4.07 -27.83 -14.74
CA ASN A 669 -5.17 -28.77 -14.64
C ASN A 669 -6.32 -28.13 -13.84
N MET A 670 -7.40 -27.78 -14.55
CA MET A 670 -8.59 -27.14 -14.00
C MET A 670 -9.73 -28.13 -13.77
N LYS A 671 -9.46 -29.44 -13.68
CA LYS A 671 -10.49 -30.45 -13.44
C LYS A 671 -11.30 -30.11 -12.18
N GLY A 672 -12.62 -30.00 -12.36
CA GLY A 672 -13.57 -29.70 -11.29
C GLY A 672 -13.51 -28.27 -10.74
N ARG A 673 -12.72 -27.38 -11.33
CA ARG A 673 -12.68 -25.96 -10.94
C ARG A 673 -13.87 -25.22 -11.51
N LYS A 674 -14.32 -24.21 -10.79
CA LYS A 674 -15.49 -23.37 -11.11
C LYS A 674 -15.12 -21.92 -11.41
N TRP A 675 -13.91 -21.52 -11.05
CA TRP A 675 -13.44 -20.16 -11.23
C TRP A 675 -11.91 -20.07 -11.20
N ALA A 676 -11.37 -19.02 -11.81
CA ALA A 676 -9.96 -18.63 -11.74
C ALA A 676 -9.78 -17.09 -11.75
N ARG A 677 -8.76 -16.58 -11.08
CA ARG A 677 -8.35 -15.17 -11.04
C ARG A 677 -6.83 -15.05 -10.86
N LEU A 678 -6.29 -13.85 -11.03
CA LEU A 678 -4.86 -13.54 -10.92
C LEU A 678 -4.60 -12.47 -9.86
N GLU A 679 -3.53 -12.64 -9.11
CA GLU A 679 -2.87 -11.60 -8.29
C GLU A 679 -1.40 -11.47 -8.71
N VAL A 680 -0.86 -10.26 -8.70
CA VAL A 680 0.55 -9.97 -8.99
C VAL A 680 1.08 -8.94 -8.00
N TRP A 681 2.23 -9.20 -7.40
CA TRP A 681 2.83 -8.39 -6.35
C TRP A 681 4.32 -8.17 -6.61
N ASP A 682 4.80 -6.96 -6.33
CA ASP A 682 6.19 -6.57 -6.53
C ASP A 682 7.03 -6.54 -5.24
N ALA A 683 8.28 -6.09 -5.34
CA ALA A 683 9.21 -6.04 -4.23
C ALA A 683 8.92 -4.94 -3.20
N ALA A 684 8.08 -3.95 -3.52
CA ALA A 684 7.59 -2.93 -2.60
C ALA A 684 6.20 -3.29 -2.03
N VAL A 685 5.69 -4.48 -2.36
CA VAL A 685 4.38 -4.99 -1.95
C VAL A 685 3.23 -4.22 -2.60
N ASP A 686 3.53 -3.57 -3.72
CA ASP A 686 2.55 -2.96 -4.61
C ASP A 686 1.97 -4.07 -5.50
N GLY A 687 0.70 -3.94 -5.88
CA GLY A 687 0.01 -5.09 -6.47
C GLY A 687 -1.25 -4.80 -7.25
N ALA A 688 -1.61 -5.79 -8.06
CA ALA A 688 -2.80 -5.78 -8.88
C ALA A 688 -3.50 -7.14 -8.88
N TYR A 689 -4.82 -7.12 -9.06
CA TYR A 689 -5.62 -8.34 -9.19
C TYR A 689 -6.75 -8.20 -10.19
N THR A 690 -7.18 -9.33 -10.75
CA THR A 690 -8.26 -9.40 -11.73
C THR A 690 -9.58 -9.81 -11.10
N GLN A 691 -10.68 -9.48 -11.76
CA GLN A 691 -11.95 -10.18 -11.50
C GLN A 691 -11.90 -11.63 -12.03
N THR A 692 -12.91 -12.40 -11.65
CA THR A 692 -12.98 -13.84 -11.86
C THR A 692 -13.39 -14.23 -13.28
N VAL A 693 -12.69 -15.21 -13.88
CA VAL A 693 -13.18 -16.02 -15.00
C VAL A 693 -13.90 -17.25 -14.45
N TRP A 694 -15.10 -17.53 -14.94
CA TRP A 694 -15.93 -18.66 -14.48
C TRP A 694 -15.71 -19.89 -15.34
N LEU A 695 -15.74 -21.07 -14.72
CA LEU A 695 -15.48 -22.36 -15.35
C LEU A 695 -16.72 -23.25 -15.19
N LYS A 696 -17.13 -23.92 -16.26
CA LYS A 696 -18.25 -24.86 -16.31
C LYS A 696 -17.81 -26.23 -16.77
#